data_AF-A0ABC8X433-F1
#
_entry.id   AF-A0ABC8X433-F1
#
_cell.length_a   1.000
_cell.length_b   1.000
_cell.length_c   1.000
_cell.angle_alpha   90.00
_cell.angle_beta   90.00
_cell.angle_gamma   90.00
#
_symmetry.space_group_name_H-M   'P 1'
#
loop_
_entity.id
_entity.type
_entity.pdbx_description
1 polymer ?
#
loop_
_entity_poly.entity_id
_entity_poly.type
_entity_poly.pdbx_seq_one_letter_code
_entity_poly.pdbx_strand_id
1 'polypeptide(L)'
;MPELRSGAQRGLRSNKVDNIQAADPVGSPAVPTPRGRAGRRGSAAVGRVNKAAAKGRGGLAPKHKGKRLKAIDLQTALPCKNLPEAVAGEAVISTAQEDLCLSKAADRAASLRMDGDSADKFAVADDDPTATPVPERVQVGNSPEYLTSRKLGKGGFGQVFVGKRVSGGSSRMGPDANEVALKFEHRSSKGCNYAPPYEWQVYQTLNGCYGIPSVHYKGRQGDYYILVMDMLGSSLWDLWNSVGQAMSPHMVACIAVEAISILEKLHSKGYVHGDVKPENFLLGQPGSPDEKKLFLIDLGLASKWKEAASGKHVQYEQRPDVFRGTIRYASVHAHLGRTGSRRDDLESLAYTLIFLIRGRLPWQGYQGDNKSFLVCKKKMATSPEILCCFCPAPFKHFLEMVTNMKFDEEPNYPKLISLFDGLIEGPASRPIRIDGALKVGQKRGRTLANLEDDEQPKKKVRLGSPATQWISVYNARRPMKQRYHYNVADSRLHQHIEKGNQDGLYISSVASSANFWALIMDAGTGFCSQVYELSQVFLHKEWITEQWEKNYYITAIAGAINGSSLVVMSKGTPYTQQSYKVSESFPYKWINKKWKEGFQVTSMATAGNRWGVVMSRNSGYSTQVVELDFLYPSEGIHHRWETGYRITSTAATPDQAAFILSIPKRKPMDETQETLRTSAFPSNHVKEKWVKNLYISSICYGRTVC
;
A
#
# COMPACT_ATOMS: atom_id res chain seq x y z
N MET A 1 21.08 44.01 -50.43
CA MET A 1 20.66 44.28 -49.04
C MET A 1 20.29 42.99 -48.34
N PRO A 2 21.27 42.44 -47.62
CA PRO A 2 21.11 41.75 -46.35
C PRO A 2 21.89 42.52 -45.25
N GLU A 3 21.40 42.60 -44.01
CA GLU A 3 22.22 43.06 -42.87
C GLU A 3 21.82 42.30 -41.60
N LEU A 4 22.71 41.79 -40.76
CA LEU A 4 24.16 41.62 -40.84
C LEU A 4 24.57 40.47 -39.89
N ARG A 5 25.68 39.85 -40.30
CA ARG A 5 26.35 38.62 -39.90
C ARG A 5 26.89 38.53 -38.46
N SER A 6 27.29 37.28 -38.17
CA SER A 6 28.51 36.82 -37.47
C SER A 6 28.35 36.56 -35.96
N GLY A 7 28.89 35.49 -35.38
CA GLY A 7 29.80 34.45 -35.89
C GLY A 7 30.76 34.00 -34.78
N ALA A 8 31.13 32.72 -34.81
CA ALA A 8 32.20 32.02 -34.08
C ALA A 8 31.98 31.76 -32.57
N GLN A 9 31.93 30.52 -32.06
CA GLN A 9 32.89 29.39 -32.05
C GLN A 9 34.21 29.60 -31.26
N ARG A 10 34.35 28.72 -30.26
CA ARG A 10 35.54 27.95 -29.81
C ARG A 10 36.59 28.60 -28.89
N GLY A 11 37.04 27.78 -27.93
CA GLY A 11 38.34 27.85 -27.25
C GLY A 11 38.21 27.70 -25.73
N LEU A 12 38.27 26.51 -25.13
CA LEU A 12 39.51 25.84 -24.65
C LEU A 12 40.55 26.80 -24.04
N ARG A 13 40.74 26.76 -22.72
CA ARG A 13 42.00 26.28 -22.10
C ARG A 13 42.01 26.40 -20.57
N SER A 14 42.68 25.41 -19.99
CA SER A 14 43.22 25.30 -18.64
C SER A 14 44.32 26.33 -18.35
N ASN A 15 44.61 26.52 -17.05
CA ASN A 15 45.94 26.46 -16.41
C ASN A 15 45.73 26.87 -14.92
N LYS A 16 45.97 26.05 -13.89
CA LYS A 16 47.27 25.67 -13.26
C LYS A 16 48.28 26.83 -13.22
N VAL A 17 49.12 27.09 -12.24
CA VAL A 17 49.45 26.72 -10.83
C VAL A 17 50.68 27.64 -10.55
N ASP A 18 50.93 28.06 -9.31
CA ASP A 18 52.27 28.29 -8.67
C ASP A 18 52.05 29.25 -7.47
N ASN A 19 52.17 28.90 -6.18
CA ASN A 19 53.17 28.18 -5.37
C ASN A 19 54.38 29.05 -4.97
N ILE A 20 54.41 29.56 -3.72
CA ILE A 20 55.65 29.90 -2.96
C ILE A 20 55.45 29.60 -1.45
N GLN A 21 56.17 28.57 -0.98
CA GLN A 21 56.98 28.36 0.26
C GLN A 21 56.68 29.21 1.52
N ALA A 22 56.36 28.65 2.70
CA ALA A 22 57.12 27.79 3.66
C ALA A 22 57.96 28.56 4.71
N ALA A 23 57.60 28.47 5.99
CA ALA A 23 58.48 28.48 7.19
C ALA A 23 57.68 28.26 8.50
N ASP A 24 57.98 27.17 9.21
CA ASP A 24 57.70 26.85 10.64
C ASP A 24 58.79 27.46 11.57
N PRO A 25 58.86 27.25 12.91
CA PRO A 25 57.86 27.03 13.99
C PRO A 25 58.10 27.97 15.21
N VAL A 26 57.35 27.79 16.33
CA VAL A 26 57.79 27.78 17.77
C VAL A 26 56.66 28.24 18.73
N GLY A 27 56.41 27.45 19.79
CA GLY A 27 56.11 27.96 21.14
C GLY A 27 54.77 27.56 21.80
N SER A 28 54.81 26.56 22.69
CA SER A 28 53.81 26.31 23.76
C SER A 28 53.89 27.39 24.87
N PRO A 29 52.90 27.55 25.77
CA PRO A 29 52.77 26.72 27.00
C PRO A 29 51.30 26.41 27.42
N ALA A 30 50.97 25.23 27.94
CA ALA A 30 50.99 24.72 29.33
C ALA A 30 49.80 25.13 30.25
N VAL A 31 49.32 24.12 30.98
CA VAL A 31 48.08 23.93 31.78
C VAL A 31 48.15 24.65 33.16
N PRO A 32 47.05 24.72 33.95
CA PRO A 32 46.96 23.76 35.07
C PRO A 32 45.55 23.22 35.42
N THR A 33 45.58 22.06 36.08
CA THR A 33 44.48 21.34 36.74
C THR A 33 44.15 21.93 38.13
N PRO A 34 43.09 21.46 38.82
CA PRO A 34 43.29 20.52 39.95
C PRO A 34 42.19 19.43 40.01
N ARG A 35 42.50 18.12 40.19
CA ARG A 35 42.82 17.35 41.42
C ARG A 35 41.88 17.53 42.62
N GLY A 36 41.25 16.42 43.01
CA GLY A 36 40.43 16.29 44.22
C GLY A 36 41.18 15.75 45.46
N ARG A 37 40.41 15.64 46.55
CA ARG A 37 40.61 14.87 47.82
C ARG A 37 39.44 15.26 48.73
N ALA A 38 38.98 14.55 49.76
CA ALA A 38 38.97 13.17 50.23
C ALA A 38 38.38 13.22 51.65
N GLY A 39 37.60 12.20 52.06
CA GLY A 39 37.24 11.91 53.46
C GLY A 39 36.02 12.68 53.99
N ARG A 40 35.19 12.14 54.89
CA ARG A 40 35.35 10.99 55.80
C ARG A 40 33.98 10.53 56.34
N ARG A 41 33.95 9.28 56.76
CA ARG A 41 32.88 8.47 57.37
C ARG A 41 32.24 9.02 58.65
N GLY A 42 31.02 8.53 58.93
CA GLY A 42 30.38 8.41 60.26
C GLY A 42 28.86 8.28 60.11
N SER A 43 28.27 7.09 59.92
CA SER A 43 27.89 6.06 60.92
C SER A 43 26.64 6.37 61.76
N ALA A 44 25.71 5.39 61.75
CA ALA A 44 24.72 5.03 62.78
C ALA A 44 23.60 6.06 63.09
N ALA A 45 22.38 5.72 63.49
CA ALA A 45 21.61 4.48 63.58
C ALA A 45 20.22 4.86 64.17
N VAL A 46 19.24 3.97 63.95
CA VAL A 46 18.12 3.65 64.86
C VAL A 46 17.05 4.72 65.16
N GLY A 47 15.80 4.36 64.87
CA GLY A 47 14.62 5.09 65.32
C GLY A 47 13.32 4.39 64.94
N ARG A 48 13.07 3.22 65.54
CA ARG A 48 11.90 2.37 65.38
C ARG A 48 10.93 2.62 66.55
N VAL A 49 9.69 3.04 66.28
CA VAL A 49 8.54 2.92 67.23
C VAL A 49 7.28 2.75 66.35
N ASN A 50 6.65 1.56 66.23
CA ASN A 50 5.62 0.95 67.11
C ASN A 50 4.40 1.89 67.34
N LYS A 51 3.13 1.48 67.39
CA LYS A 51 2.41 0.20 67.42
C LYS A 51 0.89 0.51 67.38
N ALA A 52 0.10 -0.49 66.98
CA ALA A 52 -1.24 -0.87 67.48
C ALA A 52 -2.42 0.14 67.33
N ALA A 53 -3.54 -0.17 66.68
CA ALA A 53 -4.55 -1.23 66.88
C ALA A 53 -5.52 -1.02 68.07
N ALA A 54 -6.80 -0.74 67.74
CA ALA A 54 -8.03 -1.13 68.46
C ALA A 54 -9.24 -0.87 67.52
N LYS A 55 -9.97 -1.84 66.96
CA LYS A 55 -11.00 -2.79 67.48
C LYS A 55 -12.28 -2.17 68.06
N GLY A 56 -13.42 -2.51 67.44
CA GLY A 56 -14.78 -2.50 68.00
C GLY A 56 -15.86 -2.30 66.93
N ARG A 57 -16.35 -3.38 66.26
CA ARG A 57 -17.64 -4.11 66.49
C ARG A 57 -18.91 -3.31 66.08
N GLY A 58 -19.87 -3.82 65.30
CA GLY A 58 -20.07 -5.14 64.68
C GLY A 58 -21.43 -5.26 63.94
N GLY A 59 -21.67 -6.42 63.30
CA GLY A 59 -22.97 -7.02 62.91
C GLY A 59 -23.75 -6.31 61.79
N LEU A 60 -24.30 -6.94 60.74
CA LEU A 60 -24.81 -8.30 60.52
C LEU A 60 -24.79 -8.62 59.02
N ALA A 61 -24.43 -9.86 58.67
CA ALA A 61 -24.81 -10.55 57.42
C ALA A 61 -26.07 -11.42 57.73
N PRO A 62 -26.81 -12.07 56.79
CA PRO A 62 -26.20 -12.92 55.75
C PRO A 62 -26.99 -13.23 54.44
N LYS A 63 -26.26 -13.79 53.45
CA LYS A 63 -26.60 -14.93 52.54
C LYS A 63 -27.81 -14.78 51.56
N HIS A 64 -27.89 -15.36 50.36
CA HIS A 64 -27.16 -16.39 49.61
C HIS A 64 -27.68 -16.43 48.14
N LYS A 65 -26.88 -16.96 47.20
CA LYS A 65 -27.21 -17.84 46.01
C LYS A 65 -28.35 -17.38 45.06
N GLY A 66 -28.30 -17.42 43.73
CA GLY A 66 -27.51 -18.18 42.75
C GLY A 66 -28.45 -18.66 41.62
N LYS A 67 -28.00 -18.57 40.36
CA LYS A 67 -28.47 -19.27 39.12
C LYS A 67 -29.75 -18.81 38.36
N ARG A 68 -29.50 -18.38 37.11
CA ARG A 68 -30.03 -18.87 35.80
C ARG A 68 -31.55 -18.76 35.47
N LEU A 69 -31.88 -18.05 34.37
CA LEU A 69 -32.53 -18.53 33.10
C LEU A 69 -33.60 -17.57 32.49
N LYS A 70 -33.50 -17.48 31.15
CA LYS A 70 -34.53 -17.39 30.08
C LYS A 70 -35.40 -16.15 29.86
N ALA A 71 -35.50 -15.84 28.56
CA ALA A 71 -36.37 -14.91 27.86
C ALA A 71 -37.85 -15.29 27.92
N ILE A 72 -38.74 -14.29 27.86
CA ILE A 72 -40.09 -14.42 27.30
C ILE A 72 -40.52 -13.07 26.70
N ASP A 73 -41.08 -13.18 25.51
CA ASP A 73 -41.86 -12.24 24.71
C ASP A 73 -43.25 -11.97 25.37
N LEU A 74 -43.91 -10.84 25.10
CA LEU A 74 -45.39 -10.78 25.10
C LEU A 74 -45.92 -9.42 24.61
N GLN A 75 -46.57 -9.48 23.46
CA GLN A 75 -47.65 -8.60 23.02
C GLN A 75 -48.83 -8.62 24.00
N THR A 76 -49.63 -7.56 24.01
CA THR A 76 -51.00 -7.57 24.55
C THR A 76 -51.91 -6.80 23.59
N ALA A 77 -53.08 -7.37 23.33
CA ALA A 77 -54.12 -6.88 22.43
C ALA A 77 -55.40 -6.48 23.19
N LEU A 78 -56.34 -5.83 22.45
CA LEU A 78 -57.82 -5.67 22.63
C LEU A 78 -58.31 -4.23 22.97
N PRO A 79 -59.58 -3.83 22.65
CA PRO A 79 -60.53 -4.30 21.61
C PRO A 79 -61.41 -3.21 20.88
N CYS A 80 -62.03 -3.64 19.75
CA CYS A 80 -63.40 -3.38 19.20
C CYS A 80 -64.04 -1.97 19.06
N LYS A 81 -64.51 -1.59 17.84
CA LYS A 81 -65.91 -1.76 17.31
C LYS A 81 -66.22 -0.94 16.02
N ASN A 82 -67.10 -1.53 15.19
CA ASN A 82 -68.06 -0.97 14.20
C ASN A 82 -67.73 -0.91 12.68
N LEU A 83 -68.43 -1.79 11.96
CA LEU A 83 -68.88 -1.79 10.54
C LEU A 83 -70.19 -0.94 10.42
N PRO A 84 -70.77 -0.60 9.22
CA PRO A 84 -71.07 -1.44 8.02
C PRO A 84 -70.84 -0.71 6.64
N GLU A 85 -71.06 -1.19 5.41
CA GLU A 85 -71.70 -2.36 4.78
C GLU A 85 -71.31 -2.44 3.26
N ALA A 86 -71.14 -3.68 2.76
CA ALA A 86 -71.48 -4.31 1.44
C ALA A 86 -71.20 -3.61 0.06
N VAL A 87 -71.01 -4.26 -1.11
CA VAL A 87 -71.58 -5.50 -1.69
C VAL A 87 -70.71 -6.04 -2.89
N ALA A 88 -70.60 -7.39 -2.97
CA ALA A 88 -70.45 -8.35 -4.10
C ALA A 88 -69.38 -8.19 -5.22
N GLY A 89 -68.81 -9.26 -5.79
CA GLY A 89 -69.08 -10.69 -5.65
C GLY A 89 -68.16 -11.59 -6.51
N GLU A 90 -68.07 -12.86 -6.08
CA GLU A 90 -67.81 -14.15 -6.78
C GLU A 90 -66.51 -14.31 -7.62
N ALA A 91 -65.52 -15.14 -7.26
CA ALA A 91 -65.43 -16.62 -7.10
C ALA A 91 -65.69 -17.39 -8.40
N VAL A 92 -64.83 -18.31 -8.87
CA VAL A 92 -64.77 -19.74 -8.46
C VAL A 92 -63.53 -20.45 -9.07
N ILE A 93 -62.65 -21.11 -8.27
CA ILE A 93 -62.31 -22.57 -8.12
C ILE A 93 -61.85 -23.29 -9.46
N SER A 94 -60.73 -24.01 -9.61
CA SER A 94 -60.32 -25.26 -8.92
C SER A 94 -59.02 -25.92 -9.48
N THR A 95 -58.32 -26.66 -8.59
CA THR A 95 -57.60 -27.98 -8.72
C THR A 95 -56.45 -28.17 -9.74
N ALA A 96 -55.20 -28.53 -9.33
CA ALA A 96 -54.64 -29.87 -8.98
C ALA A 96 -54.48 -30.80 -10.21
N GLN A 97 -53.51 -31.72 -10.40
CA GLN A 97 -52.20 -32.12 -9.86
C GLN A 97 -51.75 -33.31 -10.78
N GLU A 98 -50.44 -33.51 -11.00
CA GLU A 98 -49.75 -34.74 -11.49
C GLU A 98 -50.01 -35.33 -12.90
N ASP A 99 -48.95 -35.57 -13.70
CA ASP A 99 -48.40 -36.93 -13.92
C ASP A 99 -47.14 -36.99 -14.84
N LEU A 100 -46.28 -37.98 -14.54
CA LEU A 100 -45.12 -38.45 -15.31
C LEU A 100 -45.57 -39.32 -16.53
N CYS A 101 -44.85 -39.60 -17.63
CA CYS A 101 -43.66 -40.47 -17.73
C CYS A 101 -43.30 -40.79 -19.23
N LEU A 102 -42.01 -41.05 -19.53
CA LEU A 102 -41.42 -42.02 -20.52
C LEU A 102 -41.74 -41.86 -22.05
N SER A 103 -40.83 -41.91 -23.04
CA SER A 103 -39.63 -42.73 -23.22
C SER A 103 -38.83 -42.45 -24.54
N LYS A 104 -37.52 -42.82 -24.51
CA LYS A 104 -36.67 -43.50 -25.53
C LYS A 104 -35.93 -42.77 -26.71
N ALA A 105 -34.62 -43.12 -26.75
CA ALA A 105 -33.64 -43.26 -27.87
C ALA A 105 -33.00 -41.97 -28.47
N ALA A 106 -31.72 -41.66 -28.21
CA ALA A 106 -30.49 -42.10 -28.94
C ALA A 106 -30.55 -41.75 -30.45
N ASP A 107 -29.72 -40.89 -31.06
CA ASP A 107 -28.26 -40.81 -31.01
C ASP A 107 -27.75 -39.51 -31.70
N ARG A 108 -26.56 -39.03 -31.29
CA ARG A 108 -25.62 -38.09 -31.97
C ARG A 108 -26.06 -36.67 -32.39
N ALA A 109 -25.68 -35.68 -31.58
CA ALA A 109 -24.85 -34.55 -32.00
C ALA A 109 -24.11 -33.95 -30.80
N ALA A 110 -22.80 -33.88 -30.87
CA ALA A 110 -21.92 -33.31 -29.86
C ALA A 110 -21.90 -31.77 -29.91
N SER A 111 -21.40 -31.18 -28.82
CA SER A 111 -20.89 -29.80 -28.67
C SER A 111 -21.88 -28.66 -28.40
N LEU A 112 -22.02 -28.30 -27.11
CA LEU A 112 -22.25 -26.92 -26.66
C LEU A 112 -21.44 -26.71 -25.36
N ARG A 113 -20.19 -26.26 -25.51
CA ARG A 113 -19.41 -25.63 -24.43
C ARG A 113 -19.85 -24.17 -24.38
N MET A 114 -20.11 -23.69 -23.17
CA MET A 114 -20.44 -22.30 -22.87
C MET A 114 -19.23 -21.40 -23.17
N ASP A 115 -19.39 -20.54 -24.17
CA ASP A 115 -18.48 -19.44 -24.49
C ASP A 115 -18.51 -18.40 -23.36
N GLY A 116 -17.38 -18.29 -22.67
CA GLY A 116 -17.01 -17.08 -21.95
C GLY A 116 -15.99 -16.36 -22.82
N ASP A 117 -16.41 -15.28 -23.46
CA ASP A 117 -15.60 -14.40 -24.30
C ASP A 117 -14.34 -13.93 -23.56
N SER A 118 -13.27 -14.72 -23.72
CA SER A 118 -11.92 -14.22 -23.83
C SER A 118 -11.86 -13.48 -25.15
N ALA A 119 -11.43 -12.23 -25.13
CA ALA A 119 -11.08 -11.51 -26.35
C ALA A 119 -9.82 -12.13 -26.97
N ASP A 120 -9.95 -13.33 -27.55
CA ASP A 120 -9.09 -13.85 -28.59
C ASP A 120 -9.69 -13.38 -29.91
N LYS A 121 -9.18 -12.26 -30.43
CA LYS A 121 -9.27 -12.00 -31.85
C LYS A 121 -8.52 -13.13 -32.56
N PHE A 122 -9.20 -13.75 -33.51
CA PHE A 122 -8.59 -14.47 -34.62
C PHE A 122 -7.35 -13.73 -35.11
N ALA A 123 -6.32 -14.50 -35.44
CA ALA A 123 -5.07 -14.04 -36.05
C ALA A 123 -5.34 -13.16 -37.29
N VAL A 124 -5.46 -11.87 -37.03
CA VAL A 124 -5.14 -10.80 -37.96
C VAL A 124 -4.00 -10.09 -37.27
N ALA A 125 -2.87 -9.96 -37.97
CA ALA A 125 -1.68 -9.29 -37.49
C ALA A 125 -2.08 -7.93 -36.88
N ASP A 126 -2.08 -7.85 -35.55
CA ASP A 126 -2.07 -6.59 -34.81
C ASP A 126 -0.61 -6.11 -34.80
N ASP A 127 -0.07 -5.95 -36.01
CA ASP A 127 1.13 -5.18 -36.25
C ASP A 127 0.72 -3.73 -36.04
N ASP A 128 1.32 -3.10 -35.03
CA ASP A 128 1.39 -1.64 -34.97
C ASP A 128 1.98 -1.19 -36.31
N PRO A 129 1.21 -0.54 -37.20
CA PRO A 129 1.64 -0.24 -38.58
C PRO A 129 2.77 0.79 -38.63
N THR A 130 3.27 1.23 -37.46
CA THR A 130 4.40 2.15 -37.30
C THR A 130 5.65 1.51 -36.70
N ALA A 131 5.62 0.22 -36.31
CA ALA A 131 6.77 -0.44 -35.70
C ALA A 131 7.72 -1.03 -36.76
N THR A 132 8.98 -0.58 -36.76
CA THR A 132 10.05 -1.12 -37.61
C THR A 132 10.18 -2.64 -37.37
N PRO A 133 10.26 -3.49 -38.40
CA PRO A 133 10.36 -4.94 -38.20
C PRO A 133 11.57 -5.34 -37.34
N VAL A 134 11.41 -6.40 -36.54
CA VAL A 134 12.49 -6.94 -35.70
C VAL A 134 13.62 -7.45 -36.61
N PRO A 135 14.91 -7.16 -36.32
CA PRO A 135 16.02 -7.60 -37.16
C PRO A 135 16.06 -9.13 -37.32
N GLU A 136 16.15 -9.60 -38.57
CA GLU A 136 16.31 -11.04 -38.87
C GLU A 136 17.67 -11.59 -38.42
N ARG A 137 18.72 -10.78 -38.58
CA ARG A 137 20.08 -11.10 -38.12
C ARG A 137 20.47 -10.13 -37.02
N VAL A 138 20.97 -10.66 -35.91
CA VAL A 138 21.37 -9.90 -34.74
C VAL A 138 22.86 -10.05 -34.48
N GLN A 139 23.55 -8.93 -34.40
CA GLN A 139 24.92 -8.87 -33.92
C GLN A 139 25.12 -7.59 -33.11
N VAL A 140 25.45 -7.73 -31.83
CA VAL A 140 25.58 -6.61 -30.91
C VAL A 140 26.90 -6.63 -30.15
N GLY A 141 27.63 -5.51 -30.20
CA GLY A 141 28.97 -5.44 -29.63
C GLY A 141 29.88 -6.50 -30.26
N ASN A 142 30.50 -7.34 -29.43
CA ASN A 142 31.37 -8.44 -29.86
C ASN A 142 30.64 -9.78 -29.90
N SER A 143 29.30 -9.78 -30.00
CA SER A 143 28.55 -11.03 -30.06
C SER A 143 28.80 -11.79 -31.36
N PRO A 144 28.62 -13.11 -31.36
CA PRO A 144 28.36 -13.86 -32.58
C PRO A 144 27.14 -13.31 -33.32
N GLU A 145 27.02 -13.67 -34.59
CA GLU A 145 25.81 -13.41 -35.36
C GLU A 145 24.74 -14.46 -35.01
N TYR A 146 23.52 -13.99 -34.73
CA TYR A 146 22.36 -14.82 -34.44
C TYR A 146 21.26 -14.59 -35.46
N LEU A 147 20.63 -15.65 -35.94
CA LEU A 147 19.41 -15.59 -36.73
C LEU A 147 18.20 -15.58 -35.79
N THR A 148 17.40 -14.53 -35.85
CA THR A 148 16.12 -14.42 -35.15
C THR A 148 15.15 -15.46 -35.72
N SER A 149 14.60 -16.30 -34.86
CA SER A 149 13.72 -17.41 -35.22
C SER A 149 12.34 -17.19 -34.59
N ARG A 150 11.72 -18.25 -34.03
CA ARG A 150 10.38 -18.18 -33.46
C ARG A 150 10.29 -17.20 -32.28
N LYS A 151 9.16 -16.54 -32.17
CA LYS A 151 8.80 -15.71 -31.01
C LYS A 151 8.56 -16.59 -29.79
N LEU A 152 9.13 -16.21 -28.65
CA LEU A 152 8.94 -16.87 -27.36
C LEU A 152 7.88 -16.16 -26.51
N GLY A 153 7.80 -14.83 -26.61
CA GLY A 153 6.81 -14.07 -25.86
C GLY A 153 6.81 -12.59 -26.21
N LYS A 154 5.77 -11.89 -25.76
CA LYS A 154 5.65 -10.42 -25.80
C LYS A 154 5.31 -9.95 -24.39
N GLY A 155 6.18 -9.13 -23.81
CA GLY A 155 5.96 -8.49 -22.51
C GLY A 155 5.45 -7.07 -22.66
N GLY A 156 5.25 -6.37 -21.54
CA GLY A 156 4.83 -4.97 -21.54
C GLY A 156 5.88 -3.99 -22.11
N PHE A 157 7.16 -4.40 -22.12
CA PHE A 157 8.30 -3.55 -22.50
C PHE A 157 8.99 -3.97 -23.81
N GLY A 158 8.74 -5.19 -24.29
CA GLY A 158 9.46 -5.73 -25.45
C GLY A 158 8.99 -7.09 -25.92
N GLN A 159 9.75 -7.65 -26.86
CA GLN A 159 9.47 -8.94 -27.50
C GLN A 159 10.68 -9.87 -27.33
N VAL A 160 10.44 -11.16 -27.09
CA VAL A 160 11.49 -12.15 -26.92
C VAL A 160 11.39 -13.20 -28.01
N PHE A 161 12.51 -13.53 -28.63
CA PHE A 161 12.63 -14.52 -29.71
C PHE A 161 13.76 -15.51 -29.42
N VAL A 162 13.72 -16.67 -30.06
CA VAL A 162 14.89 -17.55 -30.14
C VAL A 162 15.90 -16.95 -31.11
N GLY A 163 17.15 -16.83 -30.68
CA GLY A 163 18.29 -16.57 -31.56
C GLY A 163 19.07 -17.86 -31.81
N LYS A 164 19.27 -18.23 -33.08
CA LYS A 164 20.12 -19.36 -33.46
C LYS A 164 21.47 -18.84 -33.93
N ARG A 165 22.56 -19.27 -33.29
CA ARG A 165 23.91 -18.84 -33.68
C ARG A 165 24.20 -19.30 -35.12
N VAL A 166 24.73 -18.40 -35.95
CA VAL A 166 24.99 -18.66 -37.38
C VAL A 166 26.23 -19.52 -37.58
N SER A 167 27.28 -19.30 -36.79
CA SER A 167 28.55 -20.03 -36.90
C SER A 167 29.16 -20.33 -35.53
N GLY A 168 29.68 -21.56 -35.39
CA GLY A 168 30.22 -22.08 -34.14
C GLY A 168 29.15 -22.35 -33.08
N GLY A 169 29.62 -22.69 -31.88
CA GLY A 169 28.77 -23.10 -30.76
C GLY A 169 28.61 -24.62 -30.67
N SER A 170 28.92 -25.15 -29.49
CA SER A 170 28.76 -26.57 -29.15
C SER A 170 28.02 -26.76 -27.82
N SER A 171 27.83 -25.67 -27.09
CA SER A 171 27.18 -25.68 -25.78
C SER A 171 25.67 -25.50 -25.92
N ARG A 172 24.93 -26.01 -24.93
CA ARG A 172 23.50 -25.73 -24.77
C ARG A 172 23.24 -24.44 -23.97
N MET A 173 24.23 -23.97 -23.22
CA MET A 173 24.10 -22.82 -22.30
C MET A 173 25.35 -21.93 -22.34
N GLY A 174 25.23 -20.69 -21.86
CA GLY A 174 26.34 -19.76 -21.77
C GLY A 174 26.62 -19.00 -23.07
N PRO A 175 27.71 -18.22 -23.12
CA PRO A 175 28.02 -17.34 -24.26
C PRO A 175 28.27 -18.09 -25.57
N ASP A 176 28.61 -19.40 -25.50
CA ASP A 176 28.81 -20.27 -26.64
C ASP A 176 27.61 -21.16 -27.02
N ALA A 177 26.42 -20.83 -26.50
CA ALA A 177 25.21 -21.57 -26.80
C ALA A 177 24.78 -21.46 -28.26
N ASN A 178 24.26 -22.57 -28.80
CA ASN A 178 23.67 -22.61 -30.16
C ASN A 178 22.31 -21.89 -30.22
N GLU A 179 21.55 -21.93 -29.14
CA GLU A 179 20.29 -21.20 -29.01
C GLU A 179 20.34 -20.26 -27.80
N VAL A 180 19.92 -19.02 -28.01
CA VAL A 180 19.85 -17.95 -27.00
C VAL A 180 18.46 -17.32 -27.02
N ALA A 181 18.09 -16.64 -25.94
CA ALA A 181 16.94 -15.76 -25.93
C ALA A 181 17.36 -14.34 -26.32
N LEU A 182 16.71 -13.79 -27.35
CA LEU A 182 16.91 -12.43 -27.84
C LEU A 182 15.73 -11.56 -27.39
N LYS A 183 15.96 -10.65 -26.45
CA LYS A 183 14.95 -9.67 -26.02
C LYS A 183 15.17 -8.34 -26.73
N PHE A 184 14.14 -7.87 -27.42
CA PHE A 184 14.11 -6.63 -28.18
C PHE A 184 13.18 -5.61 -27.52
N GLU A 185 13.68 -4.41 -27.27
CA GLU A 185 12.90 -3.26 -26.83
C GLU A 185 13.07 -2.11 -27.81
N HIS A 186 11.96 -1.58 -28.32
CA HIS A 186 12.01 -0.50 -29.30
C HIS A 186 12.38 0.82 -28.62
N ARG A 187 13.11 1.69 -29.32
CA ARG A 187 13.58 2.97 -28.76
C ARG A 187 12.46 3.92 -28.32
N SER A 188 11.28 3.80 -28.92
CA SER A 188 10.09 4.58 -28.53
C SER A 188 9.21 3.88 -27.49
N SER A 189 9.57 2.66 -27.04
CA SER A 189 8.80 1.93 -26.04
C SER A 189 8.76 2.70 -24.71
N LYS A 190 7.64 2.59 -24.00
CA LYS A 190 7.48 3.20 -22.67
C LYS A 190 8.60 2.73 -21.73
N GLY A 191 9.39 3.66 -21.21
CA GLY A 191 10.55 3.38 -20.36
C GLY A 191 11.90 3.51 -21.08
N CYS A 192 11.91 3.46 -22.42
CA CYS A 192 13.06 3.79 -23.25
C CYS A 192 12.94 5.27 -23.67
N ASN A 193 13.45 6.21 -22.88
CA ASN A 193 13.52 7.62 -23.28
C ASN A 193 14.71 7.85 -24.24
N TYR A 194 14.82 7.05 -25.32
CA TYR A 194 15.99 6.97 -26.21
C TYR A 194 17.31 6.65 -25.49
N ALA A 195 17.22 6.06 -24.30
CA ALA A 195 18.34 5.56 -23.52
C ALA A 195 18.18 4.04 -23.31
N PRO A 196 19.28 3.29 -23.09
CA PRO A 196 19.21 1.88 -22.78
C PRO A 196 18.22 1.60 -21.62
N PRO A 197 17.43 0.52 -21.71
CA PRO A 197 16.48 0.16 -20.66
C PRO A 197 17.15 0.05 -19.29
N TYR A 198 16.46 0.50 -18.25
CA TYR A 198 16.95 0.39 -16.86
C TYR A 198 17.29 -1.07 -16.49
N GLU A 199 16.55 -2.04 -17.05
CA GLU A 199 16.78 -3.47 -16.88
C GLU A 199 18.23 -3.89 -17.18
N TRP A 200 18.90 -3.25 -18.14
CA TRP A 200 20.31 -3.55 -18.47
C TRP A 200 21.26 -3.29 -17.31
N GLN A 201 20.99 -2.26 -16.51
CA GLN A 201 21.79 -1.92 -15.34
C GLN A 201 21.53 -2.91 -14.20
N VAL A 202 20.29 -3.37 -14.08
CA VAL A 202 19.89 -4.38 -13.10
C VAL A 202 20.57 -5.70 -13.41
N TYR A 203 20.46 -6.22 -14.64
CA TYR A 203 21.18 -7.43 -15.06
C TYR A 203 22.69 -7.31 -14.91
N GLN A 204 23.28 -6.15 -15.20
CA GLN A 204 24.72 -5.96 -14.99
C GLN A 204 25.14 -6.15 -13.53
N THR A 205 24.28 -5.80 -12.58
CA THR A 205 24.54 -5.98 -11.14
C THR A 205 24.23 -7.41 -10.68
N LEU A 206 23.25 -8.06 -11.33
CA LEU A 206 22.73 -9.38 -10.94
C LEU A 206 23.28 -10.53 -11.78
N ASN A 207 24.11 -10.31 -12.80
CA ASN A 207 24.68 -11.37 -13.61
C ASN A 207 25.47 -12.35 -12.72
N GLY A 208 25.20 -13.65 -12.84
CA GLY A 208 25.75 -14.68 -11.93
C GLY A 208 25.09 -14.76 -10.56
N CYS A 209 24.03 -13.98 -10.30
CA CYS A 209 23.17 -14.15 -9.13
C CYS A 209 22.37 -15.46 -9.28
N TYR A 210 22.24 -16.19 -8.17
CA TYR A 210 21.51 -17.46 -8.16
C TYR A 210 20.06 -17.27 -8.62
N GLY A 211 19.62 -18.13 -9.55
CA GLY A 211 18.27 -18.12 -10.10
C GLY A 211 17.95 -16.93 -11.00
N ILE A 212 18.93 -16.16 -11.45
CA ILE A 212 18.77 -15.12 -12.49
C ILE A 212 19.50 -15.61 -13.74
N PRO A 213 18.88 -15.59 -14.93
CA PRO A 213 19.55 -15.99 -16.17
C PRO A 213 20.69 -15.04 -16.51
N SER A 214 21.72 -15.56 -17.17
CA SER A 214 22.87 -14.76 -17.55
C SER A 214 22.55 -13.92 -18.79
N VAL A 215 23.04 -12.68 -18.79
CA VAL A 215 23.12 -11.86 -20.01
C VAL A 215 24.53 -12.01 -20.57
N HIS A 216 24.63 -12.50 -21.80
CA HIS A 216 25.90 -12.72 -22.50
C HIS A 216 26.35 -11.47 -23.26
N TYR A 217 25.42 -10.85 -24.00
CA TYR A 217 25.69 -9.67 -24.80
C TYR A 217 24.52 -8.69 -24.69
N LYS A 218 24.83 -7.42 -24.87
CA LYS A 218 23.83 -6.35 -24.96
C LYS A 218 24.30 -5.27 -25.92
N GLY A 219 23.38 -4.68 -26.65
CA GLY A 219 23.71 -3.58 -27.55
C GLY A 219 22.51 -3.10 -28.34
N ARG A 220 22.77 -2.16 -29.25
CA ARG A 220 21.75 -1.56 -30.08
C ARG A 220 21.97 -1.99 -31.52
N GLN A 221 20.89 -2.33 -32.20
CA GLN A 221 20.89 -2.56 -33.64
C GLN A 221 19.63 -1.94 -34.24
N GLY A 222 19.81 -1.01 -35.19
CA GLY A 222 18.71 -0.19 -35.69
C GLY A 222 18.01 0.57 -34.56
N ASP A 223 16.68 0.41 -34.51
CA ASP A 223 15.81 1.02 -33.51
C ASP A 223 15.51 0.14 -32.28
N TYR A 224 16.27 -0.93 -32.10
CA TYR A 224 16.10 -1.86 -31.00
C TYR A 224 17.28 -1.87 -30.05
N TYR A 225 16.98 -1.83 -28.75
CA TYR A 225 17.86 -2.28 -27.68
C TYR A 225 17.69 -3.80 -27.54
N ILE A 226 18.80 -4.53 -27.58
CA ILE A 226 18.81 -5.99 -27.61
C ILE A 226 19.61 -6.55 -26.43
N LEU A 227 19.02 -7.52 -25.74
CA LEU A 227 19.71 -8.41 -24.79
C LEU A 227 19.82 -9.81 -25.39
N VAL A 228 21.01 -10.39 -25.31
CA VAL A 228 21.29 -11.80 -25.63
C VAL A 228 21.53 -12.53 -24.32
N MET A 229 20.65 -13.47 -23.98
CA MET A 229 20.62 -14.12 -22.67
C MET A 229 20.44 -15.64 -22.77
N ASP A 230 20.68 -16.32 -21.65
CA ASP A 230 20.46 -17.76 -21.51
C ASP A 230 19.05 -18.14 -22.01
N MET A 231 18.98 -19.16 -22.86
CA MET A 231 17.71 -19.73 -23.29
C MET A 231 17.17 -20.65 -22.19
N LEU A 232 15.94 -20.43 -21.74
CA LEU A 232 15.29 -21.20 -20.66
C LEU A 232 14.17 -22.11 -21.19
N GLY A 233 13.63 -22.93 -20.30
CA GLY A 233 12.47 -23.79 -20.53
C GLY A 233 11.13 -23.11 -20.28
N SER A 234 10.10 -23.91 -20.02
CA SER A 234 8.72 -23.45 -19.79
C SER A 234 8.58 -22.62 -18.51
N SER A 235 7.67 -21.65 -18.54
CA SER A 235 7.28 -20.90 -17.33
C SER A 235 6.40 -21.74 -16.41
N LEU A 236 6.26 -21.33 -15.14
CA LEU A 236 5.28 -21.95 -14.23
C LEU A 236 3.86 -21.75 -14.72
N TRP A 237 3.57 -20.71 -15.50
CA TRP A 237 2.28 -20.51 -16.15
C TRP A 237 2.02 -21.59 -17.21
N ASP A 238 2.99 -21.87 -18.07
CA ASP A 238 2.88 -22.92 -19.10
C ASP A 238 2.71 -24.29 -18.43
N LEU A 239 3.51 -24.55 -17.39
CA LEU A 239 3.45 -25.78 -16.62
C LEU A 239 2.08 -25.95 -15.95
N TRP A 240 1.56 -24.89 -15.32
CA TRP A 240 0.24 -24.89 -14.68
C TRP A 240 -0.88 -25.21 -15.68
N ASN A 241 -0.82 -24.65 -16.89
CA ASN A 241 -1.79 -24.97 -17.94
C ASN A 241 -1.65 -26.42 -18.43
N SER A 242 -0.42 -26.93 -18.56
CA SER A 242 -0.17 -28.30 -19.03
C SER A 242 -0.68 -29.38 -18.06
N VAL A 243 -0.77 -29.07 -16.76
CA VAL A 243 -1.22 -30.01 -15.71
C VAL A 243 -2.69 -29.82 -15.33
N GLY A 244 -3.50 -29.20 -16.21
CA GLY A 244 -4.94 -29.06 -15.98
C GLY A 244 -5.32 -27.96 -14.99
N GLN A 245 -4.51 -26.90 -14.89
CA GLN A 245 -4.84 -25.68 -14.14
C GLN A 245 -4.95 -25.85 -12.61
N ALA A 246 -4.27 -26.86 -12.07
CA ALA A 246 -4.07 -27.03 -10.63
C ALA A 246 -2.78 -27.83 -10.38
N MET A 247 -1.87 -27.28 -9.58
CA MET A 247 -0.65 -27.99 -9.15
C MET A 247 -0.84 -28.64 -7.78
N SER A 248 -0.16 -29.77 -7.55
CA SER A 248 -0.18 -30.42 -6.24
C SER A 248 0.53 -29.56 -5.18
N PRO A 249 0.08 -29.61 -3.91
CA PRO A 249 0.75 -28.85 -2.86
C PRO A 249 2.23 -29.19 -2.65
N HIS A 250 2.64 -30.44 -2.91
CA HIS A 250 4.04 -30.87 -2.86
C HIS A 250 4.91 -30.16 -3.92
N MET A 251 4.39 -30.06 -5.14
CA MET A 251 5.07 -29.35 -6.21
C MET A 251 5.16 -27.85 -5.89
N VAL A 252 4.07 -27.24 -5.44
CA VAL A 252 4.04 -25.81 -5.08
C VAL A 252 4.91 -25.51 -3.86
N ALA A 253 5.06 -26.45 -2.92
CA ALA A 253 6.02 -26.33 -1.81
C ALA A 253 7.47 -26.28 -2.32
N CYS A 254 7.84 -27.12 -3.30
CA CYS A 254 9.17 -27.05 -3.93
C CYS A 254 9.38 -25.70 -4.65
N ILE A 255 8.36 -25.21 -5.37
CA ILE A 255 8.37 -23.87 -5.98
C ILE A 255 8.61 -22.81 -4.91
N ALA A 256 7.89 -22.87 -3.79
CA ALA A 256 7.99 -21.88 -2.72
C ALA A 256 9.42 -21.80 -2.16
N VAL A 257 10.02 -22.95 -1.82
CA VAL A 257 11.38 -23.01 -1.25
C VAL A 257 12.41 -22.41 -2.21
N GLU A 258 12.34 -22.79 -3.49
CA GLU A 258 13.29 -22.30 -4.48
C GLU A 258 13.06 -20.82 -4.80
N ALA A 259 11.81 -20.38 -5.01
CA ALA A 259 11.47 -18.99 -5.28
C ALA A 259 11.84 -18.04 -4.12
N ILE A 260 11.64 -18.45 -2.85
CA ILE A 260 12.09 -17.67 -1.69
C ILE A 260 13.62 -17.53 -1.70
N SER A 261 14.35 -18.59 -2.06
CA SER A 261 15.81 -18.56 -2.15
C SER A 261 16.30 -17.62 -3.27
N ILE A 262 15.65 -17.61 -4.42
CA ILE A 262 15.95 -16.68 -5.53
C ILE A 262 15.70 -15.23 -5.09
N LEU A 263 14.54 -14.97 -4.49
CA LEU A 263 14.20 -13.65 -3.98
C LEU A 263 15.16 -13.20 -2.88
N GLU A 264 15.58 -14.07 -1.96
CA GLU A 264 16.62 -13.74 -0.97
C GLU A 264 17.90 -13.24 -1.64
N LYS A 265 18.38 -13.94 -2.69
CA LYS A 265 19.62 -13.53 -3.38
C LYS A 265 19.44 -12.22 -4.14
N LEU A 266 18.30 -12.02 -4.80
CA LEU A 266 17.94 -10.74 -5.41
C LEU A 266 17.94 -9.60 -4.37
N HIS A 267 17.24 -9.80 -3.25
CA HIS A 267 17.16 -8.85 -2.15
C HIS A 267 18.54 -8.55 -1.55
N SER A 268 19.42 -9.54 -1.40
CA SER A 268 20.77 -9.35 -0.87
C SER A 268 21.60 -8.37 -1.72
N LYS A 269 21.37 -8.35 -3.04
CA LYS A 269 21.98 -7.43 -4.01
C LYS A 269 21.34 -6.04 -4.02
N GLY A 270 20.31 -5.80 -3.20
CA GLY A 270 19.68 -4.50 -3.00
C GLY A 270 18.51 -4.19 -3.92
N TYR A 271 17.99 -5.22 -4.62
CA TYR A 271 16.87 -5.08 -5.55
C TYR A 271 15.64 -5.85 -5.07
N VAL A 272 14.47 -5.30 -5.34
CA VAL A 272 13.19 -6.02 -5.35
C VAL A 272 12.77 -6.22 -6.80
N HIS A 273 12.07 -7.30 -7.08
CA HIS A 273 11.59 -7.69 -8.39
C HIS A 273 10.42 -6.81 -8.86
N GLY A 274 9.39 -6.66 -8.03
CA GLY A 274 8.23 -5.81 -8.29
C GLY A 274 7.15 -6.41 -9.21
N ASP A 275 7.41 -7.55 -9.85
CA ASP A 275 6.42 -8.26 -10.69
C ASP A 275 6.50 -9.80 -10.55
N VAL A 276 6.42 -10.27 -9.31
CA VAL A 276 6.44 -11.72 -9.00
C VAL A 276 5.12 -12.37 -9.44
N LYS A 277 5.20 -13.34 -10.36
CA LYS A 277 4.06 -14.04 -10.96
C LYS A 277 4.50 -15.35 -11.64
N PRO A 278 3.59 -16.30 -11.92
CA PRO A 278 3.94 -17.58 -12.57
C PRO A 278 4.70 -17.43 -13.90
N GLU A 279 4.35 -16.42 -14.70
CA GLU A 279 4.92 -16.18 -16.03
C GLU A 279 6.41 -15.79 -15.98
N ASN A 280 6.87 -15.21 -14.86
CA ASN A 280 8.24 -14.73 -14.69
C ASN A 280 9.16 -15.77 -14.02
N PHE A 281 8.63 -16.92 -13.62
CA PHE A 281 9.42 -18.04 -13.11
C PHE A 281 9.49 -19.13 -14.18
N LEU A 282 10.69 -19.42 -14.68
CA LEU A 282 10.94 -20.40 -15.73
C LEU A 282 11.81 -21.54 -15.23
N LEU A 283 11.60 -22.72 -15.78
CA LEU A 283 12.49 -23.86 -15.59
C LEU A 283 13.72 -23.75 -16.51
N GLY A 284 14.80 -24.47 -16.19
CA GLY A 284 15.91 -24.65 -17.11
C GLY A 284 15.49 -25.44 -18.37
N GLN A 285 16.38 -25.49 -19.37
CA GLN A 285 16.07 -26.21 -20.60
C GLN A 285 15.85 -27.71 -20.35
N PRO A 286 14.87 -28.34 -21.02
CA PRO A 286 14.69 -29.79 -20.97
C PRO A 286 15.96 -30.56 -21.34
N GLY A 287 16.30 -31.60 -20.58
CA GLY A 287 17.50 -32.41 -20.81
C GLY A 287 18.82 -31.70 -20.51
N SER A 288 18.78 -30.54 -19.83
CA SER A 288 19.97 -29.91 -19.23
C SER A 288 20.10 -30.29 -17.74
N PRO A 289 21.30 -30.18 -17.13
CA PRO A 289 21.47 -30.39 -15.69
C PRO A 289 20.61 -29.48 -14.81
N ASP A 290 20.16 -28.35 -15.37
CA ASP A 290 19.35 -27.34 -14.72
C ASP A 290 17.85 -27.45 -15.10
N GLU A 291 17.39 -28.52 -15.76
CA GLU A 291 15.98 -28.65 -16.22
C GLU A 291 14.95 -28.49 -15.10
N LYS A 292 15.28 -28.92 -13.87
CA LYS A 292 14.43 -28.81 -12.69
C LYS A 292 14.71 -27.56 -11.85
N LYS A 293 15.64 -26.71 -12.26
CA LYS A 293 16.01 -25.48 -11.54
C LYS A 293 15.11 -24.34 -11.98
N LEU A 294 14.72 -23.51 -11.01
CA LEU A 294 13.89 -22.33 -11.26
C LEU A 294 14.75 -21.10 -11.51
N PHE A 295 14.29 -20.25 -12.41
CA PHE A 295 14.89 -18.96 -12.76
C PHE A 295 13.82 -17.88 -12.73
N LEU A 296 14.18 -16.70 -12.23
CA LEU A 296 13.35 -15.49 -12.23
C LEU A 296 13.83 -14.56 -13.33
N ILE A 297 12.90 -14.20 -14.23
CA ILE A 297 13.16 -13.34 -15.39
C ILE A 297 12.35 -12.03 -15.30
N ASP A 298 12.57 -11.15 -16.28
CA ASP A 298 11.88 -9.88 -16.47
C ASP A 298 12.09 -8.88 -15.31
N LEU A 299 13.25 -8.23 -15.34
CA LEU A 299 13.68 -7.27 -14.32
C LEU A 299 13.29 -5.83 -14.70
N GLY A 300 12.39 -5.65 -15.65
CA GLY A 300 11.96 -4.33 -16.14
C GLY A 300 11.28 -3.47 -15.08
N LEU A 301 10.66 -4.09 -14.08
CA LEU A 301 10.01 -3.43 -12.94
C LEU A 301 10.85 -3.46 -11.66
N ALA A 302 12.05 -4.05 -11.70
CA ALA A 302 12.91 -4.15 -10.54
C ALA A 302 13.26 -2.75 -10.01
N SER A 303 13.40 -2.61 -8.70
CA SER A 303 13.75 -1.34 -8.07
C SER A 303 14.66 -1.55 -6.87
N LYS A 304 15.41 -0.51 -6.49
CA LYS A 304 16.28 -0.60 -5.32
C LYS A 304 15.46 -0.43 -4.05
N TRP A 305 15.67 -1.32 -3.08
CA TRP A 305 15.11 -1.18 -1.73
C TRP A 305 16.12 -0.63 -0.71
N LYS A 306 17.41 -0.63 -1.06
CA LYS A 306 18.47 0.02 -0.29
C LYS A 306 19.41 0.84 -1.16
N GLU A 307 19.99 1.87 -0.59
CA GLU A 307 21.02 2.68 -1.21
C GLU A 307 22.34 1.92 -1.31
N ALA A 308 23.00 1.97 -2.47
CA ALA A 308 24.23 1.21 -2.71
C ALA A 308 25.41 1.69 -1.87
N ALA A 309 25.51 3.01 -1.61
CA ALA A 309 26.63 3.60 -0.89
C ALA A 309 26.50 3.46 0.63
N SER A 310 25.31 3.74 1.17
CA SER A 310 25.07 3.78 2.62
C SER A 310 24.54 2.46 3.18
N GLY A 311 24.03 1.56 2.32
CA GLY A 311 23.31 0.36 2.73
C GLY A 311 21.95 0.63 3.39
N LYS A 312 21.56 1.91 3.56
CA LYS A 312 20.32 2.30 4.23
C LYS A 312 19.11 1.96 3.37
N HIS A 313 18.01 1.63 4.02
CA HIS A 313 16.74 1.42 3.36
C HIS A 313 16.30 2.68 2.62
N VAL A 314 15.68 2.53 1.45
CA VAL A 314 15.10 3.66 0.71
C VAL A 314 14.00 4.32 1.53
N GLN A 315 13.82 5.62 1.33
CA GLN A 315 12.78 6.38 2.02
C GLN A 315 11.38 5.89 1.61
N TYR A 316 10.49 5.86 2.59
CA TYR A 316 9.08 5.59 2.35
C TYR A 316 8.42 6.76 1.64
N GLU A 317 7.78 6.48 0.51
CA GLU A 317 6.89 7.39 -0.20
C GLU A 317 5.59 6.68 -0.57
N GLN A 318 4.54 7.46 -0.76
CA GLN A 318 3.29 7.00 -1.33
C GLN A 318 2.87 7.91 -2.50
N ARG A 319 2.56 7.30 -3.64
CA ARG A 319 2.07 7.95 -4.86
C ARG A 319 0.81 7.21 -5.33
N PRO A 320 -0.37 7.54 -4.80
CA PRO A 320 -1.61 6.77 -5.03
C PRO A 320 -2.04 6.63 -6.50
N ASP A 321 -1.52 7.45 -7.40
CA ASP A 321 -1.78 7.39 -8.84
C ASP A 321 -0.81 6.49 -9.62
N VAL A 322 0.23 5.97 -8.97
CA VAL A 322 1.24 5.11 -9.59
C VAL A 322 1.05 3.69 -9.10
N PHE A 323 0.68 2.80 -10.01
CA PHE A 323 0.65 1.35 -9.80
C PHE A 323 1.72 0.68 -10.68
N ARG A 324 2.35 -0.37 -10.16
CA ARG A 324 3.32 -1.21 -10.88
C ARG A 324 3.06 -2.69 -10.59
N GLY A 325 3.41 -3.54 -11.55
CA GLY A 325 3.26 -4.99 -11.47
C GLY A 325 1.92 -5.51 -11.97
N THR A 326 1.71 -6.81 -11.83
CA THR A 326 0.49 -7.49 -12.30
C THR A 326 -0.60 -7.45 -11.23
N ILE A 327 -1.72 -6.75 -11.50
CA ILE A 327 -2.86 -6.54 -10.57
C ILE A 327 -3.25 -7.81 -9.78
N ARG A 328 -3.26 -8.96 -10.44
CA ARG A 328 -3.66 -10.24 -9.82
C ARG A 328 -2.76 -10.61 -8.64
N TYR A 329 -1.45 -10.43 -8.77
CA TYR A 329 -0.44 -10.92 -7.82
C TYR A 329 0.22 -9.82 -7.01
N ALA A 330 0.14 -8.55 -7.42
CA ALA A 330 0.79 -7.44 -6.71
C ALA A 330 0.34 -7.32 -5.24
N SER A 331 1.23 -6.88 -4.36
CA SER A 331 0.90 -6.62 -2.95
C SER A 331 -0.18 -5.54 -2.78
N VAL A 332 -0.85 -5.51 -1.63
CA VAL A 332 -1.73 -4.39 -1.26
C VAL A 332 -0.97 -3.05 -1.30
N HIS A 333 0.30 -3.02 -0.90
CA HIS A 333 1.09 -1.78 -0.87
C HIS A 333 1.39 -1.26 -2.28
N ALA A 334 1.62 -2.14 -3.26
CA ALA A 334 1.75 -1.76 -4.66
C ALA A 334 0.46 -1.12 -5.20
N HIS A 335 -0.72 -1.68 -4.85
CA HIS A 335 -2.01 -1.06 -5.17
C HIS A 335 -2.21 0.32 -4.55
N LEU A 336 -1.66 0.54 -3.36
CA LEU A 336 -1.67 1.83 -2.67
C LEU A 336 -0.59 2.80 -3.17
N GLY A 337 0.21 2.41 -4.16
CA GLY A 337 1.29 3.22 -4.73
C GLY A 337 2.42 3.53 -3.76
N ARG A 338 2.65 2.66 -2.77
CA ARG A 338 3.78 2.77 -1.85
C ARG A 338 5.09 2.39 -2.53
N THR A 339 6.20 2.95 -2.05
CA THR A 339 7.54 2.47 -2.42
C THR A 339 7.60 0.96 -2.20
N GLY A 340 8.05 0.21 -3.22
CA GLY A 340 8.20 -1.24 -3.13
C GLY A 340 9.39 -1.65 -2.26
N SER A 341 9.23 -2.74 -1.52
CA SER A 341 10.21 -3.29 -0.58
C SER A 341 10.16 -4.81 -0.57
N ARG A 342 11.04 -5.45 0.21
CA ARG A 342 11.20 -6.92 0.22
C ARG A 342 9.91 -7.66 0.60
N ARG A 343 9.05 -7.06 1.45
CA ARG A 343 7.75 -7.65 1.82
C ARG A 343 6.81 -7.79 0.63
N ASP A 344 6.92 -6.89 -0.35
CA ASP A 344 6.01 -6.83 -1.49
C ASP A 344 6.21 -8.01 -2.45
N ASP A 345 7.46 -8.39 -2.70
CA ASP A 345 7.79 -9.57 -3.50
C ASP A 345 7.32 -10.85 -2.81
N LEU A 346 7.47 -10.94 -1.48
CA LEU A 346 7.04 -12.11 -0.69
C LEU A 346 5.50 -12.22 -0.58
N GLU A 347 4.79 -11.10 -0.42
CA GLU A 347 3.32 -11.07 -0.47
C GLU A 347 2.82 -11.48 -1.87
N SER A 348 3.48 -10.99 -2.93
CA SER A 348 3.16 -11.35 -4.30
C SER A 348 3.45 -12.83 -4.59
N LEU A 349 4.51 -13.39 -4.01
CA LEU A 349 4.81 -14.81 -4.06
C LEU A 349 3.73 -15.63 -3.35
N ALA A 350 3.25 -15.21 -2.17
CA ALA A 350 2.18 -15.91 -1.47
C ALA A 350 0.91 -16.01 -2.33
N TYR A 351 0.50 -14.92 -2.97
CA TYR A 351 -0.63 -14.93 -3.91
C TYR A 351 -0.39 -15.81 -5.14
N THR A 352 0.83 -15.82 -5.65
CA THR A 352 1.26 -16.69 -6.76
C THR A 352 1.17 -18.17 -6.40
N LEU A 353 1.70 -18.58 -5.24
CA LEU A 353 1.67 -19.97 -4.78
C LEU A 353 0.23 -20.45 -4.54
N ILE A 354 -0.60 -19.63 -3.89
CA ILE A 354 -2.01 -19.95 -3.66
C ILE A 354 -2.77 -20.08 -4.99
N PHE A 355 -2.48 -19.22 -5.96
CA PHE A 355 -3.03 -19.31 -7.30
C PHE A 355 -2.65 -20.64 -7.99
N LEU A 356 -1.38 -21.06 -7.92
CA LEU A 356 -0.94 -22.31 -8.54
C LEU A 356 -1.67 -23.54 -7.99
N ILE A 357 -2.05 -23.53 -6.69
CA ILE A 357 -2.84 -24.60 -6.06
C ILE A 357 -4.32 -24.50 -6.44
N ARG A 358 -4.92 -23.31 -6.31
CA ARG A 358 -6.38 -23.12 -6.39
C ARG A 358 -6.90 -22.86 -7.79
N GLY A 359 -6.01 -22.49 -8.70
CA GLY A 359 -6.29 -22.01 -10.05
C GLY A 359 -6.99 -20.66 -10.16
N ARG A 360 -7.46 -20.10 -9.04
CA ARG A 360 -8.08 -18.77 -8.98
C ARG A 360 -7.89 -18.08 -7.64
N LEU A 361 -7.92 -16.76 -7.68
CA LEU A 361 -7.92 -15.85 -6.54
C LEU A 361 -9.28 -15.11 -6.44
N PRO A 362 -9.76 -14.77 -5.22
CA PRO A 362 -11.08 -14.16 -5.00
C PRO A 362 -11.31 -12.78 -5.64
N TRP A 363 -10.26 -12.15 -6.16
CA TRP A 363 -10.27 -10.81 -6.74
C TRP A 363 -10.05 -10.81 -8.26
N GLN A 364 -10.30 -11.93 -8.93
CA GLN A 364 -10.35 -11.99 -10.40
C GLN A 364 -11.72 -11.53 -10.92
N GLY A 365 -11.78 -11.05 -12.16
CA GLY A 365 -13.01 -10.65 -12.85
C GLY A 365 -13.35 -9.16 -12.82
N TYR A 366 -12.70 -8.34 -11.99
CA TYR A 366 -12.91 -6.88 -12.01
C TYR A 366 -12.41 -6.24 -13.32
N GLN A 367 -13.18 -5.28 -13.84
CA GLN A 367 -12.93 -4.53 -15.08
C GLN A 367 -13.06 -3.01 -14.86
N GLY A 368 -12.66 -2.21 -15.85
CA GLY A 368 -12.72 -0.74 -15.82
C GLY A 368 -11.57 -0.06 -15.07
N ASP A 369 -11.58 1.28 -15.06
CA ASP A 369 -10.49 2.12 -14.53
C ASP A 369 -10.27 1.95 -13.02
N ASN A 370 -11.33 1.61 -12.27
CA ASN A 370 -11.27 1.37 -10.83
C ASN A 370 -10.88 -0.08 -10.45
N LYS A 371 -10.51 -0.92 -11.43
CA LYS A 371 -10.13 -2.32 -11.20
C LYS A 371 -9.07 -2.49 -10.11
N SER A 372 -8.00 -1.68 -10.15
CA SER A 372 -6.92 -1.78 -9.16
C SER A 372 -7.42 -1.52 -7.73
N PHE A 373 -8.29 -0.52 -7.56
CA PHE A 373 -8.91 -0.19 -6.28
C PHE A 373 -9.81 -1.33 -5.77
N LEU A 374 -10.67 -1.88 -6.63
CA LEU A 374 -11.58 -2.98 -6.27
C LEU A 374 -10.82 -4.25 -5.87
N VAL A 375 -9.76 -4.58 -6.61
CA VAL A 375 -8.86 -5.70 -6.28
C VAL A 375 -8.18 -5.48 -4.93
N CYS A 376 -7.66 -4.28 -4.68
CA CYS A 376 -7.03 -3.95 -3.40
C CYS A 376 -8.02 -4.06 -2.24
N LYS A 377 -9.22 -3.50 -2.40
CA LYS A 377 -10.32 -3.61 -1.43
C LYS A 377 -10.65 -5.07 -1.11
N LYS A 378 -10.75 -5.91 -2.15
CA LYS A 378 -11.04 -7.35 -1.99
C LYS A 378 -9.89 -8.09 -1.30
N LYS A 379 -8.62 -7.79 -1.62
CA LYS A 379 -7.44 -8.34 -0.92
C LYS A 379 -7.46 -7.98 0.56
N MET A 380 -7.72 -6.72 0.90
CA MET A 380 -7.80 -6.25 2.29
C MET A 380 -8.97 -6.86 3.08
N ALA A 381 -10.06 -7.21 2.40
CA ALA A 381 -11.22 -7.87 3.01
C ALA A 381 -11.11 -9.41 3.07
N THR A 382 -10.08 -10.02 2.46
CA THR A 382 -9.92 -11.47 2.41
C THR A 382 -8.88 -11.90 3.43
N SER A 383 -9.30 -12.62 4.48
CA SER A 383 -8.38 -13.11 5.49
C SER A 383 -7.54 -14.30 4.98
N PRO A 384 -6.37 -14.58 5.59
CA PRO A 384 -5.59 -15.77 5.28
C PRO A 384 -6.38 -17.07 5.41
N GLU A 385 -7.28 -17.18 6.38
CA GLU A 385 -8.15 -18.34 6.58
C GLU A 385 -9.08 -18.56 5.39
N ILE A 386 -9.72 -17.49 4.89
CA ILE A 386 -10.61 -17.56 3.73
C ILE A 386 -9.82 -17.88 2.46
N LEU A 387 -8.67 -17.24 2.28
CA LEU A 387 -7.86 -17.42 1.07
C LEU A 387 -7.27 -18.83 0.98
N CYS A 388 -6.79 -19.36 2.11
CA CYS A 388 -6.10 -20.65 2.21
C CYS A 388 -7.02 -21.78 2.68
N CYS A 389 -8.34 -21.65 2.64
CA CYS A 389 -9.27 -22.67 3.17
C CYS A 389 -9.11 -24.08 2.56
N PHE A 390 -8.52 -24.20 1.37
CA PHE A 390 -8.20 -25.47 0.71
C PHE A 390 -6.69 -25.68 0.48
N CYS A 391 -5.85 -24.88 1.14
CA CYS A 391 -4.40 -24.99 1.05
C CYS A 391 -3.85 -25.61 2.36
N PRO A 392 -2.76 -26.39 2.31
CA PRO A 392 -2.08 -26.84 3.52
C PRO A 392 -1.64 -25.68 4.42
N ALA A 393 -1.58 -25.93 5.74
CA ALA A 393 -1.25 -24.93 6.75
C ALA A 393 0.01 -24.09 6.47
N PRO A 394 1.13 -24.63 5.91
CA PRO A 394 2.30 -23.84 5.55
C PRO A 394 2.01 -22.61 4.67
N PHE A 395 1.09 -22.72 3.70
CA PHE A 395 0.75 -21.61 2.81
C PHE A 395 -0.02 -20.50 3.55
N LYS A 396 -0.89 -20.88 4.49
CA LYS A 396 -1.59 -19.93 5.36
C LYS A 396 -0.58 -19.20 6.26
N HIS A 397 0.31 -19.93 6.92
CA HIS A 397 1.33 -19.34 7.80
C HIS A 397 2.29 -18.43 7.03
N PHE A 398 2.71 -18.84 5.84
CA PHE A 398 3.55 -17.99 4.98
C PHE A 398 2.84 -16.67 4.64
N LEU A 399 1.57 -16.74 4.20
CA LEU A 399 0.76 -15.55 3.91
C LEU A 399 0.58 -14.66 5.15
N GLU A 400 0.27 -15.25 6.31
CA GLU A 400 0.13 -14.52 7.58
C GLU A 400 1.42 -13.79 7.94
N MET A 401 2.59 -14.43 7.79
CA MET A 401 3.87 -13.80 8.09
C MET A 401 4.15 -12.62 7.15
N VAL A 402 4.05 -12.81 5.83
CA VAL A 402 4.46 -11.78 4.85
C VAL A 402 3.54 -10.57 4.83
N THR A 403 2.23 -10.76 5.08
CA THR A 403 1.25 -9.66 5.09
C THR A 403 1.32 -8.77 6.33
N ASN A 404 2.06 -9.19 7.36
CA ASN A 404 2.28 -8.43 8.60
C ASN A 404 3.70 -7.82 8.70
N MET A 405 4.56 -8.00 7.70
CA MET A 405 5.91 -7.42 7.69
C MET A 405 5.89 -5.90 7.55
N LYS A 406 6.77 -5.21 8.27
CA LYS A 406 6.99 -3.76 8.10
C LYS A 406 7.77 -3.45 6.82
N PHE A 407 7.70 -2.20 6.38
CA PHE A 407 8.32 -1.73 5.14
C PHE A 407 9.83 -1.98 5.10
N ASP A 408 10.51 -1.70 6.21
CA ASP A 408 11.96 -1.78 6.37
C ASP A 408 12.42 -3.09 7.04
N GLU A 409 11.48 -3.97 7.41
CA GLU A 409 11.76 -5.25 8.06
C GLU A 409 12.64 -6.14 7.17
N GLU A 410 13.64 -6.79 7.79
CA GLU A 410 14.44 -7.80 7.13
C GLU A 410 13.75 -9.17 7.22
N PRO A 411 13.35 -9.78 6.08
CA PRO A 411 12.66 -11.06 6.13
C PRO A 411 13.56 -12.17 6.65
N ASN A 412 13.03 -13.00 7.56
CA ASN A 412 13.70 -14.22 7.99
C ASN A 412 13.45 -15.34 6.96
N TYR A 413 14.16 -15.27 5.82
CA TYR A 413 14.02 -16.25 4.72
C TYR A 413 14.17 -17.71 5.17
N PRO A 414 15.13 -18.09 6.04
CA PRO A 414 15.22 -19.46 6.55
C PRO A 414 13.95 -19.93 7.27
N LYS A 415 13.34 -19.07 8.10
CA LYS A 415 12.08 -19.41 8.77
C LYS A 415 10.96 -19.59 7.76
N LEU A 416 10.85 -18.73 6.75
CA LEU A 416 9.85 -18.83 5.69
C LEU A 416 9.99 -20.12 4.88
N ILE A 417 11.23 -20.51 4.56
CA ILE A 417 11.54 -21.78 3.88
C ILE A 417 11.12 -22.98 4.74
N SER A 418 11.48 -22.97 6.03
CA SER A 418 11.21 -24.09 6.95
C SER A 418 9.72 -24.42 7.14
N LEU A 419 8.81 -23.49 6.80
CA LEU A 419 7.37 -23.76 6.83
C LEU A 419 6.98 -24.92 5.91
N PHE A 420 7.71 -25.11 4.81
CA PHE A 420 7.37 -26.07 3.77
C PHE A 420 8.04 -27.43 3.96
N ASP A 421 8.96 -27.60 4.91
CA ASP A 421 9.77 -28.82 5.08
C ASP A 421 8.92 -30.09 5.16
N GLY A 422 7.78 -30.04 5.87
CA GLY A 422 6.85 -31.18 6.00
C GLY A 422 6.14 -31.59 4.71
N LEU A 423 6.22 -30.78 3.65
CA LEU A 423 5.66 -31.07 2.32
C LEU A 423 6.73 -31.46 1.29
N ILE A 424 8.01 -31.40 1.65
CA ILE A 424 9.12 -31.69 0.74
C ILE A 424 9.48 -33.17 0.79
N GLU A 425 9.43 -33.84 -0.35
CA GLU A 425 9.83 -35.24 -0.49
C GLU A 425 11.36 -35.43 -0.66
N GLY A 426 11.81 -36.68 -0.78
CA GLY A 426 13.22 -37.01 -1.01
C GLY A 426 13.75 -36.46 -2.36
N PRO A 427 15.05 -36.15 -2.49
CA PRO A 427 15.61 -35.46 -3.67
C PRO A 427 15.26 -36.08 -5.03
N ALA A 428 15.18 -37.41 -5.12
CA ALA A 428 14.92 -38.13 -6.37
C ALA A 428 13.48 -37.95 -6.88
N SER A 429 12.49 -37.77 -5.99
CA SER A 429 11.08 -37.61 -6.37
C SER A 429 10.66 -36.16 -6.59
N ARG A 430 11.55 -35.19 -6.32
CA ARG A 430 11.19 -33.77 -6.41
C ARG A 430 10.94 -33.36 -7.87
N PRO A 431 9.82 -32.66 -8.14
CA PRO A 431 9.55 -32.08 -9.45
C PRO A 431 10.45 -30.88 -9.74
N ILE A 432 10.92 -30.20 -8.69
CA ILE A 432 11.77 -29.00 -8.77
C ILE A 432 12.95 -29.15 -7.83
N ARG A 433 14.13 -28.73 -8.29
CA ARG A 433 15.37 -28.70 -7.52
C ARG A 433 15.34 -27.52 -6.55
N ILE A 434 15.69 -27.78 -5.29
CA ILE A 434 15.63 -26.80 -4.18
C ILE A 434 17.01 -26.52 -3.56
N ASP A 435 18.06 -26.64 -4.36
CA ASP A 435 19.45 -26.54 -3.88
C ASP A 435 19.81 -25.13 -3.39
N GLY A 436 19.04 -24.11 -3.81
CA GLY A 436 19.17 -22.74 -3.32
C GLY A 436 19.03 -22.67 -1.79
N ALA A 437 18.13 -23.47 -1.22
CA ALA A 437 17.91 -23.55 0.22
C ALA A 437 19.03 -24.31 0.97
N LEU A 438 19.58 -25.36 0.35
CA LEU A 438 20.61 -26.22 0.98
C LEU A 438 21.96 -25.48 1.16
N LYS A 439 22.33 -24.60 0.23
CA LYS A 439 23.55 -23.77 0.34
C LYS A 439 23.44 -22.67 1.42
N VAL A 440 22.22 -22.36 1.87
CA VAL A 440 21.97 -21.39 2.95
C VAL A 440 22.00 -22.08 4.33
N GLY A 441 21.60 -23.35 4.40
CA GLY A 441 21.56 -24.14 5.64
C GLY A 441 22.90 -24.66 6.15
N GLN A 442 23.93 -24.83 5.30
CA GLN A 442 25.20 -25.47 5.71
C GLN A 442 26.08 -24.66 6.68
N LYS A 443 25.73 -23.42 7.02
CA LYS A 443 26.39 -22.66 8.09
C LYS A 443 25.73 -22.80 9.47
N ARG A 444 24.67 -23.59 9.64
CA ARG A 444 24.09 -23.85 10.97
C ARG A 444 23.91 -25.34 11.19
N GLY A 445 24.66 -25.84 12.19
CA GLY A 445 24.42 -27.14 12.78
C GLY A 445 22.95 -27.28 13.16
N ARG A 446 22.45 -28.49 12.93
CA ARG A 446 21.11 -28.99 13.24
C ARG A 446 20.74 -28.64 14.68
N THR A 447 20.20 -27.45 14.88
CA THR A 447 19.51 -27.06 16.10
C THR A 447 18.05 -27.15 15.73
N LEU A 448 17.38 -28.20 16.23
CA LEU A 448 15.93 -28.24 16.29
C LEU A 448 15.49 -26.91 16.89
N ALA A 449 14.93 -26.04 16.06
CA ALA A 449 14.38 -24.79 16.54
C ALA A 449 13.20 -25.18 17.43
N ASN A 450 13.39 -25.05 18.74
CA ASN A 450 12.30 -25.04 19.71
C ASN A 450 11.21 -24.11 19.14
N LEU A 451 10.06 -24.69 18.82
CA LEU A 451 8.80 -23.98 18.64
C LEU A 451 8.29 -23.56 20.03
N GLU A 452 9.13 -22.86 20.80
CA GLU A 452 8.68 -22.24 22.04
C GLU A 452 8.19 -20.84 21.70
N ASP A 453 6.87 -20.74 21.69
CA ASP A 453 6.06 -19.53 21.72
C ASP A 453 6.58 -18.59 22.82
N ASP A 454 7.35 -17.57 22.45
CA ASP A 454 7.55 -16.38 23.30
C ASP A 454 7.51 -15.08 22.49
N GLU A 455 6.74 -15.06 21.39
CA GLU A 455 6.29 -13.81 20.80
C GLU A 455 4.95 -13.44 21.42
N GLN A 456 4.94 -12.38 22.24
CA GLN A 456 3.72 -11.62 22.51
C GLN A 456 2.93 -11.46 21.20
N PRO A 457 1.60 -11.67 21.20
CA PRO A 457 0.83 -11.66 19.97
C PRO A 457 1.04 -10.31 19.26
N LYS A 458 1.86 -10.31 18.21
CA LYS A 458 2.03 -9.14 17.34
C LYS A 458 0.64 -8.76 16.87
N LYS A 459 0.27 -7.49 17.04
CA LYS A 459 -1.03 -6.98 16.57
C LYS A 459 -1.18 -7.33 15.10
N LYS A 460 -2.10 -8.25 14.80
CA LYS A 460 -2.39 -8.65 13.42
C LYS A 460 -2.89 -7.41 12.66
N VAL A 461 -2.18 -7.02 11.61
CA VAL A 461 -2.44 -5.79 10.86
C VAL A 461 -3.75 -5.88 10.07
N ARG A 462 -4.16 -7.10 9.68
CA ARG A 462 -5.32 -7.36 8.80
C ARG A 462 -6.45 -8.20 9.42
N LEU A 463 -6.40 -8.55 10.71
CA LEU A 463 -7.47 -9.32 11.36
C LEU A 463 -8.30 -8.42 12.28
N GLY A 464 -9.57 -8.26 11.94
CA GLY A 464 -10.57 -7.53 12.71
C GLY A 464 -11.94 -7.63 12.05
N SER A 465 -12.99 -7.24 12.79
CA SER A 465 -14.27 -6.87 12.15
C SER A 465 -14.18 -5.40 11.74
N PRO A 466 -14.68 -5.04 10.53
CA PRO A 466 -14.65 -3.67 10.06
C PRO A 466 -15.23 -2.72 11.11
N ALA A 467 -14.41 -1.79 11.60
CA ALA A 467 -14.85 -0.80 12.57
C ALA A 467 -14.66 0.62 12.03
N THR A 468 -15.72 1.40 12.13
CA THR A 468 -15.66 2.85 11.99
C THR A 468 -15.33 3.46 13.36
N GLN A 469 -14.41 4.41 13.39
CA GLN A 469 -13.95 5.05 14.62
C GLN A 469 -13.76 6.54 14.38
N TRP A 470 -13.87 7.31 15.47
CA TRP A 470 -13.41 8.67 15.52
C TRP A 470 -11.88 8.68 15.47
N ILE A 471 -11.33 9.49 14.57
CA ILE A 471 -9.91 9.81 14.52
C ILE A 471 -9.80 11.26 14.98
N SER A 472 -9.15 11.48 16.12
CA SER A 472 -8.89 12.81 16.65
C SER A 472 -7.39 13.08 16.64
N VAL A 473 -7.02 14.23 16.08
CA VAL A 473 -5.65 14.74 16.03
C VAL A 473 -5.54 15.88 17.02
N TYR A 474 -4.56 15.80 17.92
CA TYR A 474 -4.28 16.81 18.93
C TYR A 474 -2.93 17.46 18.65
N ASN A 475 -2.88 18.78 18.72
CA ASN A 475 -1.64 19.53 18.63
C ASN A 475 -1.39 20.29 19.93
N ALA A 476 -0.13 20.37 20.34
CA ALA A 476 0.27 21.26 21.40
C ALA A 476 0.09 22.73 20.97
N ARG A 477 -0.52 23.53 21.83
CA ARG A 477 -0.70 24.98 21.62
C ARG A 477 -0.48 25.73 22.92
N ARG A 478 -0.32 27.05 22.80
CA ARG A 478 -0.44 27.92 23.99
C ARG A 478 -1.82 27.74 24.62
N PRO A 479 -1.94 27.83 25.95
CA PRO A 479 -3.22 27.68 26.63
C PRO A 479 -4.30 28.55 25.97
N MET A 480 -5.38 27.91 25.53
CA MET A 480 -6.51 28.57 24.87
C MET A 480 -7.83 27.91 25.27
N LYS A 481 -8.93 28.65 25.13
CA LYS A 481 -10.29 28.12 25.29
C LYS A 481 -10.66 27.34 24.02
N GLN A 482 -11.03 26.07 24.18
CA GLN A 482 -11.59 25.21 23.14
C GLN A 482 -12.92 24.64 23.65
N ARG A 483 -13.91 24.55 22.77
CA ARG A 483 -15.21 23.95 23.04
C ARG A 483 -15.51 22.91 21.98
N TYR A 484 -16.17 21.83 22.37
CA TYR A 484 -16.68 20.85 21.42
C TYR A 484 -18.17 20.60 21.65
N HIS A 485 -18.87 20.28 20.57
CA HIS A 485 -20.21 19.73 20.56
C HIS A 485 -20.22 18.51 19.65
N TYR A 486 -20.94 17.45 20.02
CA TYR A 486 -21.05 16.23 19.22
C TYR A 486 -22.46 15.68 19.34
N ASN A 487 -22.85 14.79 18.42
CA ASN A 487 -24.23 14.32 18.28
C ASN A 487 -25.23 15.48 18.06
N VAL A 488 -24.78 16.52 17.34
CA VAL A 488 -25.61 17.70 17.06
C VAL A 488 -26.47 17.42 15.83
N ALA A 489 -27.79 17.52 15.98
CA ALA A 489 -28.73 17.46 14.88
C ALA A 489 -28.81 18.81 14.14
N ASP A 490 -29.23 18.79 12.89
CA ASP A 490 -29.38 19.97 12.01
C ASP A 490 -30.11 21.14 12.69
N SER A 491 -31.25 20.85 13.33
CA SER A 491 -32.09 21.85 14.01
C SER A 491 -31.43 22.56 15.18
N ARG A 492 -30.35 21.99 15.74
CA ARG A 492 -29.62 22.55 16.89
C ARG A 492 -28.31 23.20 16.51
N LEU A 493 -27.88 23.06 15.26
CA LEU A 493 -26.58 23.52 14.80
C LEU A 493 -26.40 25.03 15.04
N HIS A 494 -27.38 25.83 14.61
CA HIS A 494 -27.35 27.29 14.77
C HIS A 494 -27.17 27.74 16.22
N GLN A 495 -27.92 27.13 17.16
CA GLN A 495 -27.84 27.47 18.59
C GLN A 495 -26.43 27.25 19.17
N HIS A 496 -25.76 26.16 18.78
CA HIS A 496 -24.41 25.86 19.25
C HIS A 496 -23.36 26.81 18.68
N ILE A 497 -23.47 27.14 17.39
CA ILE A 497 -22.56 28.05 16.71
C ILE A 497 -22.69 29.46 17.29
N GLU A 498 -23.91 29.96 17.43
CA GLU A 498 -24.18 31.31 17.93
C GLU A 498 -23.67 31.49 19.37
N LYS A 499 -23.91 30.51 20.24
CA LYS A 499 -23.35 30.51 21.60
C LYS A 499 -21.82 30.50 21.61
N GLY A 500 -21.19 29.79 20.67
CA GLY A 500 -19.72 29.81 20.55
C GLY A 500 -19.19 31.16 20.09
N ASN A 501 -19.85 31.79 19.11
CA ASN A 501 -19.49 33.12 18.61
C ASN A 501 -19.59 34.19 19.71
N GLN A 502 -20.65 34.17 20.53
CA GLN A 502 -20.81 35.05 21.69
C GLN A 502 -19.70 34.88 22.72
N ASP A 503 -19.14 33.68 22.81
CA ASP A 503 -18.01 33.32 23.69
C ASP A 503 -16.63 33.63 23.07
N GLY A 504 -16.57 34.23 21.89
CA GLY A 504 -15.34 34.50 21.14
C GLY A 504 -14.67 33.25 20.58
N LEU A 505 -15.43 32.18 20.33
CA LEU A 505 -14.94 30.92 19.79
C LEU A 505 -15.42 30.75 18.36
N TYR A 506 -14.50 30.43 17.45
CA TYR A 506 -14.81 30.16 16.05
C TYR A 506 -14.61 28.69 15.72
N ILE A 507 -15.41 28.16 14.81
CA ILE A 507 -15.29 26.76 14.36
C ILE A 507 -13.94 26.55 13.67
N SER A 508 -13.15 25.63 14.19
CA SER A 508 -11.83 25.26 13.66
C SER A 508 -11.83 23.92 12.92
N SER A 509 -12.71 23.00 13.31
CA SER A 509 -12.85 21.69 12.67
C SER A 509 -14.28 21.17 12.83
N VAL A 510 -14.76 20.47 11.81
CA VAL A 510 -16.07 19.81 11.81
C VAL A 510 -15.94 18.40 11.29
N ALA A 511 -16.79 17.50 11.79
CA ALA A 511 -16.93 16.14 11.30
C ALA A 511 -18.39 15.69 11.41
N SER A 512 -18.71 14.58 10.75
CA SER A 512 -20.01 13.93 10.89
C SER A 512 -19.84 12.46 11.20
N SER A 513 -20.71 11.93 12.05
CA SER A 513 -20.91 10.50 12.23
C SER A 513 -22.36 10.18 11.89
N ALA A 514 -22.56 9.41 10.81
CA ALA A 514 -23.86 9.25 10.16
C ALA A 514 -24.46 10.60 9.73
N ASN A 515 -25.51 11.06 10.41
CA ASN A 515 -26.21 12.32 10.14
C ASN A 515 -26.13 13.31 11.31
N PHE A 516 -25.16 13.12 12.21
CA PHE A 516 -24.95 14.02 13.34
C PHE A 516 -23.59 14.71 13.26
N TRP A 517 -23.57 15.99 13.61
CA TRP A 517 -22.39 16.83 13.53
C TRP A 517 -21.57 16.80 14.82
N ALA A 518 -20.26 16.89 14.64
CA ALA A 518 -19.30 17.25 15.68
C ALA A 518 -18.64 18.58 15.30
N LEU A 519 -18.69 19.55 16.20
CA LEU A 519 -18.12 20.89 16.06
C LEU A 519 -16.99 21.07 17.06
N ILE A 520 -15.84 21.55 16.59
CA ILE A 520 -14.72 21.99 17.42
C ILE A 520 -14.57 23.51 17.21
N MET A 521 -14.55 24.27 18.31
CA MET A 521 -14.49 25.73 18.29
C MET A 521 -13.37 26.23 19.19
N ASP A 522 -12.53 27.12 18.67
CA ASP A 522 -11.30 27.58 19.33
C ASP A 522 -11.24 29.10 19.43
N ALA A 523 -10.65 29.61 20.51
CA ALA A 523 -10.27 31.03 20.61
C ALA A 523 -8.99 31.35 19.81
N GLY A 524 -8.18 30.34 19.48
CA GLY A 524 -6.87 30.50 18.85
C GLY A 524 -6.85 30.34 17.33
N THR A 525 -7.98 30.55 16.64
CA THR A 525 -8.06 30.42 15.17
C THR A 525 -7.44 31.60 14.43
N GLY A 526 -7.51 32.79 15.03
CA GLY A 526 -7.18 34.06 14.36
C GLY A 526 -8.25 34.53 13.36
N PHE A 527 -9.42 33.89 13.32
CA PHE A 527 -10.52 34.32 12.47
C PHE A 527 -11.21 35.56 13.06
N CYS A 528 -11.73 36.44 12.20
CA CYS A 528 -12.44 37.65 12.61
C CYS A 528 -13.93 37.65 12.25
N SER A 529 -14.35 36.76 11.36
CA SER A 529 -15.75 36.56 10.99
C SER A 529 -15.93 35.16 10.40
N GLN A 530 -17.09 34.53 10.62
CA GLN A 530 -17.46 33.24 10.05
C GLN A 530 -18.88 33.25 9.50
N VAL A 531 -19.05 32.56 8.38
CA VAL A 531 -20.34 32.20 7.80
C VAL A 531 -20.37 30.69 7.58
N TYR A 532 -21.55 30.10 7.61
CA TYR A 532 -21.71 28.67 7.38
C TYR A 532 -23.00 28.38 6.61
N GLU A 533 -23.01 27.25 5.92
CA GLU A 533 -24.20 26.73 5.25
C GLU A 533 -24.33 25.23 5.52
N LEU A 534 -25.55 24.84 5.90
CA LEU A 534 -25.98 23.46 5.92
C LEU A 534 -26.80 23.20 4.65
N SER A 535 -26.27 22.41 3.73
CA SER A 535 -26.89 22.12 2.44
C SER A 535 -27.11 20.62 2.25
N GLN A 536 -28.17 20.25 1.54
CA GLN A 536 -28.40 18.87 1.09
C GLN A 536 -27.44 18.46 -0.05
N VAL A 537 -26.78 19.43 -0.67
CA VAL A 537 -25.79 19.22 -1.72
C VAL A 537 -24.39 19.28 -1.12
N PHE A 538 -23.60 18.23 -1.34
CA PHE A 538 -22.21 18.17 -0.88
C PHE A 538 -21.37 19.25 -1.59
N LEU A 539 -20.90 20.22 -0.80
CA LEU A 539 -20.16 21.42 -1.27
C LEU A 539 -20.96 22.25 -2.30
N HIS A 540 -21.99 22.93 -1.81
CA HIS A 540 -22.90 23.77 -2.59
C HIS A 540 -22.16 24.91 -3.32
N LYS A 541 -22.07 24.81 -4.65
CA LYS A 541 -21.20 25.64 -5.48
C LYS A 541 -21.59 27.12 -5.49
N GLU A 542 -22.87 27.41 -5.63
CA GLU A 542 -23.37 28.79 -5.78
C GLU A 542 -23.09 29.60 -4.52
N TRP A 543 -23.46 29.06 -3.36
CA TRP A 543 -23.19 29.71 -2.07
C TRP A 543 -21.69 29.89 -1.81
N ILE A 544 -20.86 28.87 -2.06
CA ILE A 544 -19.39 28.99 -1.89
C ILE A 544 -18.84 30.12 -2.78
N THR A 545 -19.32 30.23 -4.02
CA THR A 545 -18.87 31.25 -4.97
C THR A 545 -19.25 32.65 -4.49
N GLU A 546 -20.48 32.83 -4.03
CA GLU A 546 -20.97 34.09 -3.44
C GLU A 546 -20.13 34.51 -2.21
N GLN A 547 -19.76 33.55 -1.35
CA GLN A 547 -18.95 33.84 -0.17
C GLN A 547 -17.49 34.16 -0.51
N TRP A 548 -16.92 33.55 -1.56
CA TRP A 548 -15.60 33.91 -2.07
C TRP A 548 -15.54 35.37 -2.55
N GLU A 549 -16.58 35.86 -3.24
CA GLU A 549 -16.70 37.27 -3.66
C GLU A 549 -16.71 38.24 -2.47
N LYS A 550 -17.21 37.77 -1.32
CA LYS A 550 -17.22 38.51 -0.05
C LYS A 550 -15.93 38.35 0.78
N ASN A 551 -14.90 37.74 0.21
CA ASN A 551 -13.60 37.43 0.83
C ASN A 551 -13.67 36.46 2.02
N TYR A 552 -14.67 35.58 2.06
CA TYR A 552 -14.65 34.43 2.97
C TYR A 552 -13.96 33.26 2.29
N TYR A 553 -13.17 32.48 3.03
CA TYR A 553 -12.51 31.27 2.52
C TYR A 553 -12.96 30.05 3.31
N ILE A 554 -13.13 28.90 2.65
CA ILE A 554 -13.46 27.63 3.31
C ILE A 554 -12.36 27.27 4.30
N THR A 555 -12.74 27.08 5.56
CA THR A 555 -11.83 26.72 6.66
C THR A 555 -12.16 25.37 7.28
N ALA A 556 -13.42 24.94 7.24
CA ALA A 556 -13.82 23.63 7.73
C ALA A 556 -14.98 23.09 6.90
N ILE A 557 -14.93 21.80 6.57
CA ILE A 557 -15.99 21.09 5.85
C ILE A 557 -16.26 19.74 6.49
N ALA A 558 -17.51 19.34 6.52
CA ALA A 558 -17.93 17.98 6.85
C ALA A 558 -19.11 17.58 5.96
N GLY A 559 -19.16 16.31 5.58
CA GLY A 559 -20.31 15.73 4.91
C GLY A 559 -20.92 14.62 5.76
N ALA A 560 -22.24 14.48 5.68
CA ALA A 560 -22.98 13.39 6.29
C ALA A 560 -23.20 12.25 5.29
N ILE A 561 -23.65 11.09 5.80
CA ILE A 561 -23.87 9.91 4.96
C ILE A 561 -25.06 10.08 3.99
N ASN A 562 -26.05 10.90 4.36
CA ASN A 562 -27.19 11.25 3.50
C ASN A 562 -26.82 12.20 2.33
N GLY A 563 -25.57 12.63 2.22
CA GLY A 563 -25.10 13.54 1.18
C GLY A 563 -25.14 15.01 1.55
N SER A 564 -25.75 15.38 2.67
CA SER A 564 -25.73 16.75 3.19
C SER A 564 -24.34 17.16 3.64
N SER A 565 -24.10 18.46 3.73
CA SER A 565 -22.80 19.00 4.09
C SER A 565 -22.92 20.29 4.89
N LEU A 566 -21.99 20.44 5.82
CA LEU A 566 -21.74 21.66 6.56
C LEU A 566 -20.45 22.28 6.03
N VAL A 567 -20.57 23.46 5.44
CA VAL A 567 -19.43 24.25 4.97
C VAL A 567 -19.29 25.48 5.85
N VAL A 568 -18.09 25.70 6.39
CA VAL A 568 -17.75 26.88 7.19
C VAL A 568 -16.69 27.68 6.45
N MET A 569 -16.94 28.96 6.26
CA MET A 569 -16.02 29.89 5.63
C MET A 569 -15.70 31.06 6.56
N SER A 570 -14.44 31.48 6.60
CA SER A 570 -13.94 32.48 7.56
C SER A 570 -13.17 33.62 6.90
N LYS A 571 -13.17 34.78 7.56
CA LYS A 571 -12.23 35.89 7.34
C LYS A 571 -11.10 35.87 8.37
N GLY A 572 -9.99 36.55 8.06
CA GLY A 572 -8.78 36.55 8.90
C GLY A 572 -7.84 35.37 8.61
N THR A 573 -8.13 34.58 7.58
CA THR A 573 -7.22 33.54 7.10
C THR A 573 -6.07 34.17 6.30
N PRO A 574 -4.88 33.55 6.26
CA PRO A 574 -3.80 33.99 5.37
C PRO A 574 -4.04 33.61 3.89
N TYR A 575 -5.15 32.95 3.57
CA TYR A 575 -5.44 32.42 2.24
C TYR A 575 -5.72 33.56 1.25
N THR A 576 -5.30 33.37 -0.01
CA THR A 576 -5.49 34.38 -1.07
C THR A 576 -6.28 33.83 -2.25
N GLN A 577 -6.03 32.59 -2.64
CA GLN A 577 -6.78 31.90 -3.70
C GLN A 577 -7.16 30.51 -3.19
N GLN A 578 -8.37 30.06 -3.51
CA GLN A 578 -8.88 28.76 -3.10
C GLN A 578 -9.53 28.03 -4.28
N SER A 579 -9.43 26.71 -4.28
CA SER A 579 -10.07 25.83 -5.23
C SER A 579 -10.49 24.56 -4.51
N TYR A 580 -11.62 23.97 -4.88
CA TYR A 580 -12.07 22.69 -4.34
C TYR A 580 -12.43 21.71 -5.44
N LYS A 581 -12.44 20.42 -5.10
CA LYS A 581 -12.87 19.35 -5.99
C LYS A 581 -13.71 18.33 -5.23
N VAL A 582 -14.83 17.95 -5.83
CA VAL A 582 -15.64 16.79 -5.42
C VAL A 582 -15.34 15.63 -6.38
N SER A 583 -15.14 14.42 -5.86
CA SER A 583 -14.85 13.23 -6.68
C SER A 583 -15.26 11.94 -5.98
N GLU A 584 -15.65 10.91 -6.73
CA GLU A 584 -15.98 9.58 -6.18
C GLU A 584 -14.74 8.77 -5.79
N SER A 585 -13.58 9.11 -6.34
CA SER A 585 -12.29 8.56 -5.96
C SER A 585 -11.38 9.63 -5.37
N PHE A 586 -10.41 9.24 -4.56
CA PHE A 586 -9.50 10.20 -3.95
C PHE A 586 -8.73 10.97 -5.04
N PRO A 587 -8.88 12.31 -5.15
CA PRO A 587 -8.48 13.05 -6.35
C PRO A 587 -6.97 13.40 -6.39
N TYR A 588 -6.08 12.42 -6.14
CA TYR A 588 -4.64 12.65 -6.00
C TYR A 588 -4.00 13.32 -7.22
N LYS A 589 -4.36 12.93 -8.45
CA LYS A 589 -3.84 13.56 -9.68
C LYS A 589 -4.11 15.07 -9.72
N TRP A 590 -5.30 15.48 -9.26
CA TRP A 590 -5.67 16.89 -9.18
C TRP A 590 -4.92 17.60 -8.07
N ILE A 591 -4.77 16.97 -6.89
CA ILE A 591 -3.97 17.50 -5.77
C ILE A 591 -2.53 17.72 -6.20
N ASN A 592 -1.90 16.73 -6.86
CA ASN A 592 -0.52 16.82 -7.32
C ASN A 592 -0.34 17.94 -8.36
N LYS A 593 -1.29 18.09 -9.31
CA LYS A 593 -1.29 19.24 -10.23
C LYS A 593 -1.36 20.57 -9.47
N LYS A 594 -2.25 20.67 -8.47
CA LYS A 594 -2.43 21.89 -7.66
C LYS A 594 -1.24 22.21 -6.76
N TRP A 595 -0.54 21.21 -6.23
CA TRP A 595 0.73 21.41 -5.51
C TRP A 595 1.78 22.09 -6.39
N LYS A 596 1.90 21.67 -7.67
CA LYS A 596 2.80 22.32 -8.64
C LYS A 596 2.39 23.75 -8.97
N GLU A 597 1.11 24.07 -8.88
CA GLU A 597 0.55 25.42 -9.02
C GLU A 597 0.67 26.27 -7.73
N GLY A 598 1.30 25.75 -6.67
CA GLY A 598 1.54 26.46 -5.41
C GLY A 598 0.36 26.46 -4.44
N PHE A 599 -0.69 25.68 -4.69
CA PHE A 599 -1.79 25.46 -3.74
C PHE A 599 -1.42 24.35 -2.76
N GLN A 600 -1.98 24.38 -1.54
CA GLN A 600 -1.85 23.32 -0.55
C GLN A 600 -3.23 22.91 -0.04
N VAL A 601 -3.43 21.63 0.28
CA VAL A 601 -4.67 21.13 0.89
C VAL A 601 -4.83 21.76 2.27
N THR A 602 -5.97 22.41 2.48
CA THR A 602 -6.29 23.13 3.72
C THR A 602 -7.50 22.53 4.45
N SER A 603 -8.39 21.84 3.73
CA SER A 603 -9.51 21.12 4.35
C SER A 603 -9.93 19.93 3.47
N MET A 604 -10.41 18.86 4.11
CA MET A 604 -10.95 17.69 3.43
C MET A 604 -12.16 17.17 4.18
N ALA A 605 -13.13 16.63 3.45
CA ALA A 605 -14.27 15.90 4.00
C ALA A 605 -14.73 14.82 3.05
N THR A 606 -15.66 14.02 3.52
CA THR A 606 -16.36 13.01 2.73
C THR A 606 -17.87 13.15 2.97
N ALA A 607 -18.66 12.76 1.97
CA ALA A 607 -20.10 12.55 2.09
C ALA A 607 -20.45 11.23 1.40
N GLY A 608 -20.74 10.20 2.18
CA GLY A 608 -20.77 8.81 1.70
C GLY A 608 -19.43 8.41 1.09
N ASN A 609 -19.42 8.08 -0.20
CA ASN A 609 -18.20 7.70 -0.93
C ASN A 609 -17.52 8.87 -1.67
N ARG A 610 -18.12 10.07 -1.65
CA ARG A 610 -17.55 11.23 -2.34
C ARG A 610 -16.53 11.93 -1.46
N TRP A 611 -15.39 12.28 -2.03
CA TRP A 611 -14.34 13.10 -1.45
C TRP A 611 -14.55 14.57 -1.80
N GLY A 612 -14.42 15.46 -0.82
CA GLY A 612 -14.33 16.90 -1.00
C GLY A 612 -12.95 17.37 -0.54
N VAL A 613 -12.16 17.93 -1.44
CA VAL A 613 -10.81 18.43 -1.13
C VAL A 613 -10.74 19.91 -1.46
N VAL A 614 -10.33 20.71 -0.48
CA VAL A 614 -10.14 22.15 -0.59
C VAL A 614 -8.65 22.47 -0.53
N MET A 615 -8.17 23.27 -1.47
CA MET A 615 -6.79 23.71 -1.52
C MET A 615 -6.70 25.23 -1.60
N SER A 616 -5.78 25.82 -0.85
CA SER A 616 -5.56 27.26 -0.78
C SER A 616 -4.11 27.63 -1.07
N ARG A 617 -3.87 28.79 -1.68
CA ARG A 617 -2.57 29.47 -1.68
C ARG A 617 -2.36 30.21 -0.36
N ASN A 618 -1.10 30.45 0.00
CA ASN A 618 -0.69 31.09 1.26
C ASN A 618 -1.22 30.36 2.50
N SER A 619 -1.30 29.03 2.43
CA SER A 619 -1.74 28.16 3.52
C SER A 619 -0.83 28.18 4.76
N GLY A 620 0.41 28.66 4.62
CA GLY A 620 1.43 28.58 5.66
C GLY A 620 2.23 27.27 5.65
N TYR A 621 2.00 26.37 4.69
CA TYR A 621 2.77 25.12 4.53
C TYR A 621 3.83 25.22 3.42
N SER A 622 4.98 24.60 3.62
CA SER A 622 6.07 24.52 2.63
C SER A 622 5.95 23.27 1.76
N THR A 623 5.63 22.13 2.38
CA THR A 623 5.58 20.82 1.71
C THR A 623 4.43 20.01 2.26
N GLN A 624 3.79 19.21 1.39
CA GLN A 624 2.69 18.33 1.77
C GLN A 624 2.83 16.95 1.12
N VAL A 625 2.31 15.95 1.81
CA VAL A 625 2.21 14.56 1.36
C VAL A 625 0.87 13.99 1.79
N VAL A 626 0.49 12.87 1.18
CA VAL A 626 -0.71 12.12 1.53
C VAL A 626 -0.36 10.73 2.05
N GLU A 627 -1.07 10.27 3.06
CA GLU A 627 -1.19 8.85 3.40
C GLU A 627 -2.63 8.41 3.14
N LEU A 628 -2.83 7.52 2.17
CA LEU A 628 -4.11 6.94 1.79
C LEU A 628 -4.09 5.43 2.06
N ASP A 629 -5.03 4.92 2.83
CA ASP A 629 -5.09 3.50 3.17
C ASP A 629 -6.56 3.08 3.38
N PHE A 630 -6.84 1.77 3.30
CA PHE A 630 -8.11 1.19 3.70
C PHE A 630 -8.26 1.13 5.23
N LEU A 631 -7.13 1.27 5.94
CA LEU A 631 -7.01 1.30 7.39
C LEU A 631 -6.40 2.62 7.85
N TYR A 632 -6.17 2.74 9.16
CA TYR A 632 -5.36 3.82 9.69
C TYR A 632 -3.86 3.61 9.34
N PRO A 633 -3.22 4.52 8.58
CA PRO A 633 -1.87 4.35 8.05
C PRO A 633 -0.79 4.68 9.10
N SER A 634 -0.74 3.91 10.19
CA SER A 634 0.18 4.15 11.31
C SER A 634 1.66 4.18 10.89
N GLU A 635 2.10 3.19 10.11
CA GLU A 635 3.49 3.09 9.61
C GLU A 635 3.90 4.36 8.84
N GLY A 636 3.06 4.81 7.89
CA GLY A 636 3.32 6.03 7.11
C GLY A 636 3.35 7.27 7.99
N ILE A 637 2.38 7.44 8.89
CA ILE A 637 2.32 8.60 9.79
C ILE A 637 3.58 8.70 10.67
N HIS A 638 4.05 7.59 11.25
CA HIS A 638 5.24 7.59 12.10
C HIS A 638 6.51 7.99 11.34
N HIS A 639 6.77 7.42 10.16
CA HIS A 639 7.91 7.82 9.32
C HIS A 639 7.88 9.31 8.94
N ARG A 640 6.68 9.83 8.67
CA ARG A 640 6.48 11.25 8.33
C ARG A 640 6.70 12.17 9.53
N TRP A 641 6.29 11.76 10.73
CA TRP A 641 6.55 12.52 11.96
C TRP A 641 8.04 12.68 12.25
N GLU A 642 8.84 11.63 12.05
CA GLU A 642 10.30 11.64 12.21
C GLU A 642 10.99 12.60 11.23
N THR A 643 10.36 12.87 10.08
CA THR A 643 10.85 13.79 9.04
C THR A 643 10.24 15.19 9.13
N GLY A 644 9.56 15.52 10.24
CA GLY A 644 9.04 16.85 10.55
C GLY A 644 7.65 17.16 9.97
N TYR A 645 7.02 16.23 9.27
CA TYR A 645 5.63 16.40 8.83
C TYR A 645 4.67 16.29 10.01
N ARG A 646 3.52 16.94 9.91
CA ARG A 646 2.41 16.81 10.88
C ARG A 646 1.08 16.69 10.15
N ILE A 647 0.15 15.93 10.69
CA ILE A 647 -1.20 15.78 10.14
C ILE A 647 -1.92 17.13 10.22
N THR A 648 -2.42 17.61 9.09
CA THR A 648 -3.10 18.90 8.98
C THR A 648 -4.54 18.79 8.46
N SER A 649 -4.89 17.68 7.82
CA SER A 649 -6.26 17.42 7.39
C SER A 649 -6.49 15.92 7.28
N THR A 650 -7.68 15.48 7.67
CA THR A 650 -8.07 14.06 7.67
C THR A 650 -9.50 13.91 7.19
N ALA A 651 -9.74 12.94 6.33
CA ALA A 651 -11.08 12.57 5.89
C ALA A 651 -11.14 11.06 5.62
N ALA A 652 -12.32 10.45 5.75
CA ALA A 652 -12.45 9.02 5.55
C ALA A 652 -13.80 8.67 4.93
N THR A 653 -13.80 7.78 3.95
CA THR A 653 -14.99 7.09 3.45
C THR A 653 -15.20 5.80 4.26
N PRO A 654 -16.27 5.04 3.98
CA PRO A 654 -16.41 3.68 4.51
C PRO A 654 -15.28 2.73 4.07
N ASP A 655 -14.56 3.07 3.00
CA ASP A 655 -13.54 2.21 2.40
C ASP A 655 -12.11 2.67 2.66
N GLN A 656 -11.82 3.97 2.66
CA GLN A 656 -10.47 4.51 2.77
C GLN A 656 -10.40 5.72 3.71
N ALA A 657 -9.27 5.86 4.39
CA ALA A 657 -8.90 7.05 5.14
C ALA A 657 -7.75 7.76 4.45
N ALA A 658 -7.85 9.09 4.35
CA ALA A 658 -6.82 9.96 3.78
C ALA A 658 -6.33 10.96 4.83
N PHE A 659 -5.02 11.07 4.95
CA PHE A 659 -4.33 12.00 5.84
C PHE A 659 -3.43 12.88 5.00
N ILE A 660 -3.61 14.19 5.08
CA ILE A 660 -2.63 15.15 4.58
C ILE A 660 -1.68 15.48 5.71
N LEU A 661 -0.40 15.30 5.45
CA LEU A 661 0.65 15.73 6.35
C LEU A 661 1.45 16.86 5.70
N SER A 662 1.75 17.89 6.50
CA SER A 662 2.37 19.12 6.04
C SER A 662 3.54 19.50 6.91
N ILE A 663 4.52 20.19 6.32
CA ILE A 663 5.56 20.92 7.04
C ILE A 663 5.14 22.41 7.06
N PRO A 664 5.01 23.04 8.24
CA PRO A 664 4.70 24.46 8.33
C PRO A 664 5.92 25.32 7.94
N LYS A 665 5.68 26.44 7.24
CA LYS A 665 6.73 27.42 6.87
C LYS A 665 7.36 28.09 8.10
N ARG A 666 6.57 28.26 9.16
CA ARG A 666 7.03 28.78 10.45
C ARG A 666 7.07 27.62 11.42
N LYS A 667 8.25 27.38 12.00
CA LYS A 667 8.43 26.33 13.01
C LYS A 667 7.56 26.67 14.23
N PRO A 668 6.62 25.80 14.63
CA PRO A 668 5.83 26.05 15.83
C PRO A 668 6.73 25.95 17.07
N MET A 669 6.32 26.60 18.17
CA MET A 669 7.10 26.54 19.41
C MET A 669 7.13 25.14 20.03
N ASP A 670 6.04 24.38 19.85
CA ASP A 670 5.92 22.98 20.24
C ASP A 670 5.43 22.18 19.02
N GLU A 671 6.11 21.08 18.74
CA GLU A 671 5.84 20.21 17.60
C GLU A 671 5.09 18.93 18.01
N THR A 672 4.67 18.82 19.28
CA THR A 672 3.97 17.65 19.81
C THR A 672 2.61 17.51 19.14
N GLN A 673 2.41 16.36 18.49
CA GLN A 673 1.14 15.96 17.90
C GLN A 673 0.82 14.53 18.34
N GLU A 674 -0.43 14.31 18.70
CA GLU A 674 -0.93 12.99 19.08
C GLU A 674 -2.18 12.63 18.29
N THR A 675 -2.39 11.34 18.06
CA THR A 675 -3.59 10.82 17.41
C THR A 675 -4.27 9.81 18.30
N LEU A 676 -5.59 9.89 18.38
CA LEU A 676 -6.40 8.96 19.15
C LEU A 676 -7.54 8.41 18.27
N ARG A 677 -7.71 7.08 18.33
CA ARG A 677 -8.81 6.35 17.69
C ARG A 677 -9.76 5.80 18.73
N THR A 678 -11.04 6.12 18.64
CA THR A 678 -12.06 5.65 19.59
C THR A 678 -13.37 5.32 18.87
N SER A 679 -14.07 4.28 19.33
CA SER A 679 -15.37 3.91 18.74
C SER A 679 -16.46 4.94 19.06
N ALA A 680 -16.37 5.62 20.21
CA ALA A 680 -17.23 6.74 20.59
C ALA A 680 -16.46 8.07 20.50
N PHE A 681 -17.19 9.19 20.49
CA PHE A 681 -16.56 10.52 20.53
C PHE A 681 -15.67 10.65 21.79
N PRO A 682 -14.44 11.16 21.70
CA PRO A 682 -13.42 11.05 22.76
C PRO A 682 -13.58 12.05 23.91
N SER A 683 -14.79 12.28 24.43
CA SER A 683 -15.11 13.34 25.40
C SER A 683 -14.24 13.34 26.66
N ASN A 684 -13.99 12.18 27.27
CA ASN A 684 -13.14 12.06 28.46
C ASN A 684 -11.67 12.40 28.15
N HIS A 685 -11.17 11.85 27.04
CA HIS A 685 -9.79 12.09 26.61
C HIS A 685 -9.56 13.57 26.27
N VAL A 686 -10.52 14.25 25.64
CA VAL A 686 -10.38 15.69 25.33
C VAL A 686 -10.05 16.50 26.57
N LYS A 687 -10.73 16.24 27.69
CA LYS A 687 -10.47 16.94 28.97
C LYS A 687 -9.07 16.63 29.51
N GLU A 688 -8.63 15.38 29.44
CA GLU A 688 -7.26 14.98 29.84
C GLU A 688 -6.18 15.64 28.97
N LYS A 689 -6.45 15.80 27.67
CA LYS A 689 -5.54 16.43 26.71
C LYS A 689 -5.44 17.94 26.94
N TRP A 690 -6.55 18.62 27.27
CA TRP A 690 -6.53 20.04 27.61
C TRP A 690 -5.64 20.36 28.81
N VAL A 691 -5.58 19.50 29.83
CA VAL A 691 -4.67 19.67 30.98
C VAL A 691 -3.20 19.66 30.56
N LYS A 692 -2.88 19.02 29.43
CA LYS A 692 -1.54 18.96 28.82
C LYS A 692 -1.33 20.00 27.71
N ASN A 693 -2.24 20.97 27.55
CA ASN A 693 -2.25 21.94 26.45
C ASN A 693 -2.29 21.30 25.05
N LEU A 694 -2.88 20.11 24.94
CA LEU A 694 -3.14 19.40 23.71
C LEU A 694 -4.60 19.64 23.29
N TYR A 695 -4.80 20.22 22.11
CA TYR A 695 -6.11 20.63 21.61
C TYR A 695 -6.43 19.94 20.30
N ILE A 696 -7.70 19.60 20.07
CA ILE A 696 -8.12 18.99 18.80
C ILE A 696 -7.83 19.98 17.67
N SER A 697 -7.04 19.55 16.68
CA SER A 697 -6.72 20.33 15.48
C SER A 697 -7.42 19.79 14.24
N SER A 698 -7.77 18.50 14.23
CA SER A 698 -8.50 17.86 13.15
C SER A 698 -9.25 16.65 13.70
N ILE A 699 -10.45 16.40 13.19
CA ILE A 699 -11.26 15.25 13.57
C ILE A 699 -12.00 14.72 12.35
N CYS A 700 -12.11 13.39 12.24
CA CYS A 700 -12.99 12.75 11.28
C CYS A 700 -13.53 11.42 11.83
N TYR A 701 -14.51 10.85 11.15
CA TYR A 701 -15.09 9.56 11.49
C TYR A 701 -15.11 8.67 10.24
N GLY A 702 -14.60 7.45 10.36
CA GLY A 702 -14.58 6.53 9.24
C GLY A 702 -13.86 5.23 9.55
N ARG A 703 -13.68 4.38 8.53
CA ARG A 703 -13.09 3.06 8.71
C ARG A 703 -11.60 3.18 9.05
N THR A 704 -11.19 2.49 10.11
CA THR A 704 -9.80 2.53 10.61
C THR A 704 -9.24 1.17 10.99
N VAL A 705 -10.09 0.14 10.95
CA VAL A 705 -9.77 -1.25 11.30
C VAL A 705 -10.35 -2.18 10.21
N CYS A 706 -9.61 -3.26 9.92
CA CYS A 706 -9.97 -4.29 8.95
C CYS A 706 -11.29 -4.94 9.36
#